data_AF-A0A8J8K2M5-F1
#
_entry.id   AF-A0A8J8K2M5-F1
#
_cell.length_a   1.000
_cell.length_b   1.000
_cell.length_c   1.000
_cell.angle_alpha   90.00
_cell.angle_beta   90.00
_cell.angle_gamma   90.00
#
_symmetry.space_group_name_H-M   'P 1'
#
loop_
_entity.id
_entity.type
_entity.pdbx_description
1 polymer ?
#
loop_
_entity_poly.entity_id
_entity_poly.type
_entity_poly.pdbx_seq_one_letter_code
_entity_poly.pdbx_strand_id
1 'polypeptide(L)'
;MKAAKKGQNLFIVTFIIILFSVGFFRGTAHNFIKMQPPIDGLWDITGQELIDYDVILNGSVNIQASGELTIINANVLFDSNSTHSLTIDVYGSLIIENSNISVTNLNYNFTISGKASSIISITGSMLDNVRFSLLICDFTLEGSTVNNLMSFNAFYLDAFILTDSIFQNSPTGINLVDCGYATLTSNDFLSIEFGINIVTADNATFTDNLFQDIPTVGIYVESVGVIYAINNDFVNVTTGIHVSESEAQIISNRFEQNDIAVLLDNADFSTISLNNFTNIHDIGLEASFVREPTIAGNRFVDSPTGIDLMGSIDPYVYGNIFDNIENAFVAIDCDRTTLENNDFMNIISIGVEITDSWDVVILENEFVNATVAINIITGRRNLIQGNNFLQVAEGIGVISSREIEILGNIIEETVTGIYLEQTQEAIVTANGAIKATYGISLWSVSDVTLASNGVFDSIYGFSIWFSEGVRLLGNEVNTSDIGIIARSCNRLQIRDGSLKALDIGIQLIETTNPRISGNTFDEILGEAIVLKYSNDFSVYQNNFKDVGSYADIIDCLGTFYKVVDNETAYGNYYNEVVTGPVYIDTVGIIEIYDEYPLDLAYVVKPTIEFVSRDNAIPTDIDDVTVETQIFVPTGVAITVYLEYIANYEDDWTAIDITPSEDPVGQIGAINRYSGIIPAYPYDYTIIYRVKVQYSEQSVTADIITENSTYTIIESLETPIIIGDPDVLIEVEDEEGLVNTIATSSFYQDEIYIISVFIINRTDIGRLAGFRHVNLTWTEINTLTNETESATAIMYYNETANDNIYSFAFEQGYDAGILIDFYISVVDSNGTLYRSVGNITMTINVPPGETGFDTITLLSIGATLLIVQALVIIRRRRKRKEE
;
A
#
# COMPACT_ATOMS: atom_id res chain seq x y z
N MET A 1 7.55 40.42 -43.50
CA MET A 1 6.31 41.23 -43.60
C MET A 1 6.27 42.16 -42.39
N LYS A 2 6.34 43.49 -42.65
CA LYS A 2 5.97 44.69 -41.85
C LYS A 2 5.79 44.55 -40.31
N ALA A 3 6.22 45.46 -39.43
CA ALA A 3 6.98 46.73 -39.44
C ALA A 3 7.13 47.13 -37.95
N ALA A 4 8.31 47.42 -37.39
CA ALA A 4 9.04 48.69 -37.42
C ALA A 4 8.22 49.96 -37.07
N LYS A 5 8.50 50.56 -35.90
CA LYS A 5 8.78 52.02 -35.83
C LYS A 5 9.61 52.42 -34.60
N LYS A 6 10.79 52.98 -34.90
CA LYS A 6 11.66 53.81 -34.07
C LYS A 6 11.00 55.15 -33.71
N GLY A 7 11.43 55.75 -32.60
CA GLY A 7 11.29 57.17 -32.32
C GLY A 7 12.23 57.64 -31.20
N GLN A 8 13.47 58.00 -31.57
CA GLN A 8 14.42 58.73 -30.73
C GLN A 8 13.95 60.19 -30.52
N ASN A 9 14.19 60.72 -29.31
CA ASN A 9 14.57 62.10 -28.97
C ASN A 9 15.07 62.07 -27.51
N LEU A 10 16.38 62.07 -27.22
CA LEU A 10 17.39 63.14 -27.33
C LEU A 10 17.29 64.20 -26.21
N PHE A 11 18.29 64.14 -25.31
CA PHE A 11 18.95 65.24 -24.56
C PHE A 11 18.32 65.81 -23.25
N ILE A 12 19.22 66.00 -22.27
CA ILE A 12 19.10 66.72 -20.96
C ILE A 12 18.53 65.79 -19.86
N VAL A 13 19.30 65.22 -18.90
CA VAL A 13 20.21 65.83 -17.92
C VAL A 13 21.25 64.78 -17.47
N THR A 14 22.51 64.97 -17.87
CA THR A 14 23.67 64.36 -17.20
C THR A 14 24.76 65.41 -17.19
N PHE A 15 24.63 66.41 -16.31
CA PHE A 15 25.73 67.26 -15.87
C PHE A 15 25.27 68.08 -14.64
N ILE A 16 26.10 68.05 -13.59
CA ILE A 16 26.10 68.93 -12.40
C ILE A 16 25.12 68.56 -11.27
N ILE A 17 25.48 67.54 -10.48
CA ILE A 17 25.74 67.72 -9.03
C ILE A 17 27.11 67.07 -8.73
N ILE A 18 28.15 67.74 -9.23
CA ILE A 18 29.53 67.68 -8.71
C ILE A 18 29.69 68.97 -7.90
N LEU A 19 29.02 69.06 -6.74
CA LEU A 19 29.19 70.10 -5.71
C LEU A 19 28.07 69.95 -4.66
N PHE A 20 28.22 68.99 -3.73
CA PHE A 20 27.81 69.09 -2.31
C PHE A 20 28.00 67.73 -1.60
N SER A 21 29.27 67.38 -1.41
CA SER A 21 29.74 66.52 -0.30
C SER A 21 31.25 66.70 -0.11
N VAL A 22 31.67 67.97 -0.09
CA VAL A 22 32.92 68.35 0.57
C VAL A 22 32.60 68.61 2.03
N GLY A 23 33.19 67.78 2.89
CA GLY A 23 33.31 68.02 4.32
C GLY A 23 32.47 67.09 5.16
N PHE A 24 33.04 65.95 5.58
CA PHE A 24 33.41 65.75 6.98
C PHE A 24 34.34 64.53 7.10
N PHE A 25 35.51 64.79 7.68
CA PHE A 25 36.60 63.90 8.08
C PHE A 25 37.19 62.90 7.07
N ARG A 26 38.35 63.30 6.51
CA ARG A 26 39.52 62.40 6.46
C ARG A 26 39.75 61.86 7.88
N GLY A 27 39.25 60.66 8.15
CA GLY A 27 39.90 59.77 9.09
C GLY A 27 41.32 59.58 8.58
N THR A 28 42.30 59.90 9.41
CA THR A 28 43.71 59.65 9.14
C THR A 28 43.87 58.26 8.56
N ALA A 29 44.65 58.13 7.47
CA ALA A 29 45.26 56.86 7.13
C ALA A 29 46.00 56.42 8.39
N HIS A 30 45.37 55.53 9.16
CA HIS A 30 46.10 54.80 10.17
C HIS A 30 47.12 54.05 9.35
N ASN A 31 48.38 54.46 9.46
CA ASN A 31 49.49 53.59 9.14
C ASN A 31 49.22 52.35 9.99
N PHE A 32 48.62 51.33 9.38
CA PHE A 32 48.58 50.00 9.96
C PHE A 32 50.03 49.66 10.18
N ILE A 33 50.44 49.70 11.45
CA ILE A 33 51.72 49.13 11.84
C ILE A 33 51.49 47.66 11.58
N LYS A 34 51.99 47.15 10.45
CA LYS A 34 51.98 45.73 10.08
C LYS A 34 52.62 45.01 11.27
N MET A 35 51.80 44.46 12.16
CA MET A 35 52.32 43.70 13.28
C MET A 35 52.88 42.43 12.65
N GLN A 36 54.20 42.27 12.71
CA GLN A 36 54.78 40.98 12.38
C GLN A 36 54.14 39.97 13.33
N PRO A 37 53.67 38.81 12.83
CA PRO A 37 53.15 37.76 13.70
C PRO A 37 54.16 37.48 14.82
N PRO A 38 53.71 37.39 16.07
CA PRO A 38 54.62 37.21 17.18
C PRO A 38 55.41 35.91 16.99
N ILE A 39 56.72 35.99 17.25
CA ILE A 39 57.66 34.87 17.11
C ILE A 39 57.36 33.75 18.11
N ASP A 40 56.60 34.03 19.18
CA ASP A 40 56.04 33.08 20.15
C ASP A 40 54.80 33.72 20.82
N GLY A 41 53.85 32.90 21.29
CA GLY A 41 52.73 33.33 22.16
C GLY A 41 51.37 33.43 21.47
N LEU A 42 50.51 34.34 21.95
CA LEU A 42 49.16 34.57 21.43
C LEU A 42 49.14 35.84 20.57
N TRP A 43 48.65 35.74 19.33
CA TRP A 43 48.42 36.88 18.44
C TRP A 43 46.95 37.30 18.49
N ASP A 44 46.64 38.33 19.28
CA ASP A 44 45.29 38.90 19.39
C ASP A 44 45.01 39.91 18.26
N ILE A 45 44.06 39.60 17.38
CA ILE A 45 43.64 40.44 16.25
C ILE A 45 42.31 41.11 16.60
N THR A 46 42.33 42.44 16.77
CA THR A 46 41.16 43.26 17.15
C THR A 46 40.59 44.13 16.04
N GLY A 47 41.32 44.23 14.92
CA GLY A 47 40.92 44.93 13.69
C GLY A 47 41.27 44.10 12.46
N GLN A 48 41.46 44.74 11.31
CA GLN A 48 41.83 44.05 10.08
C GLN A 48 43.34 43.80 10.00
N GLU A 49 43.73 42.56 9.74
CA GLU A 49 45.11 42.14 9.51
C GLU A 49 45.21 41.33 8.19
N LEU A 50 46.35 41.43 7.53
CA LEU A 50 46.60 40.83 6.21
C LEU A 50 47.94 40.08 6.16
N ILE A 51 47.89 38.80 5.79
CA ILE A 51 49.04 37.97 5.44
C ILE A 51 49.03 37.73 3.93
N ASP A 52 49.92 38.43 3.23
CA ASP A 52 50.11 38.37 1.77
C ASP A 52 51.52 37.87 1.38
N TYR A 53 52.17 37.14 2.28
CA TYR A 53 53.56 36.68 2.17
C TYR A 53 53.78 35.39 2.96
N ASP A 54 54.80 34.62 2.57
CA ASP A 54 55.16 33.39 3.26
C ASP A 54 55.62 33.65 4.69
N VAL A 55 55.06 32.90 5.64
CA VAL A 55 55.32 33.12 7.06
C VAL A 55 55.27 31.82 7.86
N ILE A 56 56.12 31.74 8.89
CA ILE A 56 56.06 30.69 9.91
C ILE A 56 55.38 31.29 11.14
N LEU A 57 54.29 30.67 11.59
CA LEU A 57 53.58 31.01 12.81
C LEU A 57 53.98 30.03 13.91
N ASN A 58 54.61 30.56 14.96
CA ASN A 58 55.05 29.80 16.13
C ASN A 58 54.06 29.91 17.32
N GLY A 59 52.96 30.66 17.14
CA GLY A 59 52.01 31.00 18.19
C GLY A 59 50.56 30.85 17.73
N SER A 60 49.64 30.71 18.69
CA SER A 60 48.19 30.69 18.41
C SER A 60 47.71 32.07 17.98
N VAL A 61 46.67 32.09 17.16
CA VAL A 61 45.99 33.28 16.65
C VAL A 61 44.61 33.37 17.28
N ASN A 62 44.22 34.56 17.73
CA ASN A 62 42.92 34.82 18.34
C ASN A 62 42.28 36.06 17.70
N ILE A 63 41.31 35.83 16.83
CA ILE A 63 40.59 36.87 16.08
C ILE A 63 39.37 37.27 16.90
N GLN A 64 39.40 38.45 17.51
CA GLN A 64 38.30 38.96 18.34
C GLN A 64 37.05 39.25 17.51
N ALA A 65 35.90 39.46 18.15
CA ALA A 65 34.61 39.66 17.46
C ALA A 65 34.58 40.82 16.45
N SER A 66 35.41 41.86 16.64
CA SER A 66 35.58 42.97 15.69
C SER A 66 36.79 42.83 14.76
N GLY A 67 37.56 41.76 14.93
CA GLY A 67 38.78 41.47 14.19
C GLY A 67 38.51 40.71 12.90
N GLU A 68 39.43 40.85 11.97
CA GLU A 68 39.43 40.14 10.70
C GLU A 68 40.87 39.77 10.35
N LEU A 69 41.12 38.51 10.00
CA LEU A 69 42.38 38.07 9.44
C LEU A 69 42.15 37.60 8.02
N THR A 70 42.83 38.22 7.05
CA THR A 70 42.87 37.77 5.66
C THR A 70 44.24 37.16 5.35
N ILE A 71 44.26 35.93 4.82
CA ILE A 71 45.45 35.24 4.32
C ILE A 71 45.26 35.05 2.82
N ILE A 72 46.10 35.64 1.98
CA ILE A 72 45.93 35.61 0.53
C ILE A 72 47.24 35.37 -0.20
N ASN A 73 47.25 34.42 -1.15
CA ASN A 73 48.43 34.07 -1.96
C ASN A 73 49.70 33.82 -1.12
N ALA A 74 49.55 33.18 0.04
CA ALA A 74 50.63 33.00 1.01
C ALA A 74 50.87 31.53 1.37
N ASN A 75 52.12 31.15 1.66
CA ASN A 75 52.45 29.89 2.33
C ASN A 75 52.60 30.13 3.84
N VAL A 76 51.67 29.61 4.64
CA VAL A 76 51.66 29.75 6.10
C VAL A 76 52.02 28.40 6.72
N LEU A 77 53.12 28.38 7.48
CA LEU A 77 53.60 27.19 8.18
C LEU A 77 53.41 27.33 9.68
N PHE A 78 52.63 26.44 10.29
CA PHE A 78 52.46 26.34 11.74
C PHE A 78 53.57 25.48 12.35
N ASP A 79 54.39 26.04 13.25
CA ASP A 79 55.47 25.31 13.93
C ASP A 79 54.97 24.47 15.13
N SER A 80 53.97 23.62 14.87
CA SER A 80 53.36 22.75 15.89
C SER A 80 54.30 21.62 16.31
N ASN A 81 54.38 21.35 17.61
CA ASN A 81 55.25 20.32 18.19
C ASN A 81 54.58 19.62 19.40
N SER A 82 55.26 18.63 20.00
CA SER A 82 54.72 17.83 21.13
C SER A 82 54.24 18.64 22.32
N THR A 83 54.72 19.87 22.48
CA THR A 83 54.38 20.73 23.61
C THR A 83 53.43 21.86 23.25
N HIS A 84 53.16 22.09 21.95
CA HIS A 84 52.35 23.21 21.47
C HIS A 84 51.47 22.77 20.29
N SER A 85 50.18 22.62 20.55
CA SER A 85 49.16 22.64 19.50
C SER A 85 48.82 24.09 19.18
N LEU A 86 48.85 24.45 17.90
CA LEU A 86 48.58 25.81 17.45
C LEU A 86 47.11 25.93 17.05
N THR A 87 46.46 26.98 17.54
CA THR A 87 45.02 27.23 17.31
C THR A 87 44.81 28.58 16.63
N ILE A 88 43.84 28.65 15.72
CA ILE A 88 43.24 29.89 15.22
C ILE A 88 41.82 29.95 15.82
N ASP A 89 41.66 30.68 16.92
CA ASP A 89 40.35 30.93 17.52
C ASP A 89 39.68 32.12 16.83
N VAL A 90 38.51 31.91 16.22
CA VAL A 90 37.81 32.90 15.39
C VAL A 90 36.53 33.33 16.08
N TYR A 91 36.51 34.54 16.62
CA TYR A 91 35.29 35.22 17.09
C TYR A 91 34.78 36.26 16.08
N GLY A 92 35.67 36.76 15.20
CA GLY A 92 35.35 37.70 14.12
C GLY A 92 35.33 37.03 12.75
N SER A 93 36.17 37.50 11.82
CA SER A 93 36.25 36.97 10.45
C SER A 93 37.62 36.37 10.13
N LEU A 94 37.65 35.18 9.55
CA LEU A 94 38.84 34.55 8.97
C LEU A 94 38.60 34.31 7.48
N ILE A 95 39.43 34.90 6.63
CA ILE A 95 39.37 34.76 5.17
C ILE A 95 40.70 34.18 4.70
N ILE A 96 40.66 33.04 4.00
CA ILE A 96 41.84 32.37 3.43
C ILE A 96 41.61 32.18 1.93
N GLU A 97 42.44 32.78 1.09
CA GLU A 97 42.28 32.75 -0.36
C GLU A 97 43.57 32.34 -1.06
N ASN A 98 43.49 31.36 -1.98
CA ASN A 98 44.61 30.93 -2.83
C ASN A 98 45.92 30.70 -2.06
N SER A 99 45.82 30.16 -0.85
CA SER A 99 46.93 30.05 0.10
C SER A 99 47.22 28.60 0.45
N ASN A 100 48.43 28.31 0.91
CA ASN A 100 48.83 27.00 1.40
C ASN A 100 49.10 27.09 2.91
N ILE A 101 48.32 26.35 3.70
CA ILE A 101 48.43 26.31 5.15
C ILE A 101 48.80 24.89 5.57
N SER A 102 49.96 24.75 6.21
CA SER A 102 50.46 23.45 6.65
C SER A 102 51.22 23.54 7.96
N VAL A 103 51.67 22.41 8.49
CA VAL A 103 52.51 22.31 9.69
C VAL A 103 53.95 21.98 9.34
N THR A 104 54.91 22.42 10.16
CA THR A 104 56.33 22.06 9.98
C THR A 104 56.62 20.59 10.29
N ASN A 105 55.81 19.96 11.14
CA ASN A 105 55.95 18.57 11.56
C ASN A 105 54.62 17.82 11.41
N LEU A 106 54.56 16.94 10.41
CA LEU A 106 53.37 16.17 10.00
C LEU A 106 52.85 15.18 11.06
N ASN A 107 53.54 15.02 12.20
CA ASN A 107 52.99 14.26 13.32
C ASN A 107 52.03 15.08 14.20
N TYR A 108 51.91 16.38 13.93
CA TYR A 108 51.07 17.31 14.66
C TYR A 108 50.09 18.01 13.72
N ASN A 109 49.12 18.68 14.30
CA ASN A 109 48.10 19.43 13.59
C ASN A 109 47.97 20.84 14.16
N PHE A 110 47.34 21.71 13.37
CA PHE A 110 46.80 22.98 13.83
C PHE A 110 45.27 22.92 13.82
N THR A 111 44.63 23.72 14.67
CA THR A 111 43.18 23.75 14.80
C THR A 111 42.63 25.11 14.37
N ILE A 112 41.64 25.13 13.48
CA ILE A 112 40.79 26.28 13.22
C ILE A 112 39.52 26.10 14.08
N SER A 113 39.28 27.02 15.02
CA SER A 113 38.12 26.97 15.90
C SER A 113 37.21 28.18 15.72
N GLY A 114 36.09 27.99 15.03
CA GLY A 114 35.04 28.98 14.89
C GLY A 114 34.19 29.07 16.15
N LYS A 115 33.92 30.29 16.62
CA LYS A 115 33.05 30.59 17.76
C LYS A 115 31.75 31.21 17.30
N ALA A 116 30.83 31.39 18.25
CA ALA A 116 29.50 31.93 17.96
C ALA A 116 29.55 33.25 17.17
N SER A 117 28.79 33.31 16.07
CA SER A 117 28.66 34.43 15.13
C SER A 117 29.95 34.80 14.38
N SER A 118 30.95 33.92 14.36
CA SER A 118 32.14 34.12 13.51
C SER A 118 31.87 33.75 12.06
N ILE A 119 32.70 34.28 11.16
CA ILE A 119 32.68 33.98 9.72
C ILE A 119 34.03 33.36 9.35
N ILE A 120 34.00 32.19 8.74
CA ILE A 120 35.20 31.51 8.23
C ILE A 120 34.97 31.21 6.75
N SER A 121 35.78 31.81 5.88
CA SER A 121 35.73 31.60 4.43
C SER A 121 37.09 31.17 3.92
N ILE A 122 37.13 30.05 3.20
CA ILE A 122 38.35 29.46 2.67
C ILE A 122 38.12 29.12 1.20
N THR A 123 38.87 29.75 0.30
CA THR A 123 38.66 29.62 -1.15
C THR A 123 39.97 29.32 -1.88
N GLY A 124 39.96 28.36 -2.81
CA GLY A 124 41.11 28.07 -3.69
C GLY A 124 42.38 27.64 -2.95
N SER A 125 42.26 27.15 -1.71
CA SER A 125 43.39 27.01 -0.79
C SER A 125 43.73 25.56 -0.47
N MET A 126 44.96 25.30 -0.05
CA MET A 126 45.42 24.00 0.41
C MET A 126 45.60 24.03 1.93
N LEU A 127 45.00 23.08 2.65
CA LEU A 127 45.19 22.88 4.08
C LEU A 127 45.71 21.47 4.33
N ASP A 128 46.82 21.35 5.06
CA ASP A 128 47.43 20.06 5.37
C ASP A 128 47.63 19.88 6.88
N ASN A 129 47.25 18.70 7.40
CA ASN A 129 47.29 18.37 8.83
C ASN A 129 46.47 19.34 9.69
N VAL A 130 45.20 19.53 9.33
CA VAL A 130 44.28 20.49 9.97
C VAL A 130 43.22 19.77 10.80
N ARG A 131 42.72 20.47 11.83
CA ARG A 131 41.51 20.17 12.59
C ARG A 131 40.53 21.33 12.51
N PHE A 132 39.25 21.05 12.28
CA PHE A 132 38.17 22.03 12.41
C PHE A 132 37.32 21.74 13.65
N SER A 133 37.00 22.81 14.39
CA SER A 133 36.09 22.79 15.54
C SER A 133 35.20 24.02 15.51
N LEU A 134 34.07 23.91 14.81
CA LEU A 134 33.16 25.01 14.48
C LEU A 134 31.95 24.98 15.41
N LEU A 135 31.58 26.12 15.98
CA LEU A 135 30.45 26.26 16.90
C LEU A 135 29.66 27.53 16.59
N ILE A 136 28.42 27.39 16.10
CA ILE A 136 27.49 28.50 15.83
C ILE A 136 28.14 29.58 14.92
N CYS A 137 28.74 29.19 13.80
CA CYS A 137 29.43 30.12 12.90
C CYS A 137 29.01 29.92 11.43
N ASP A 138 29.25 30.93 10.61
CA ASP A 138 29.11 30.79 9.15
C ASP A 138 30.42 30.22 8.60
N PHE A 139 30.34 29.05 7.95
CA PHE A 139 31.50 28.39 7.36
C PHE A 139 31.30 28.14 5.86
N THR A 140 32.29 28.54 5.07
CA THR A 140 32.34 28.28 3.63
C THR A 140 33.72 27.79 3.24
N LEU A 141 33.77 26.65 2.55
CA LEU A 141 34.99 26.11 1.94
C LEU A 141 34.70 25.85 0.45
N GLU A 142 35.44 26.51 -0.43
CA GLU A 142 35.22 26.50 -1.88
C GLU A 142 36.53 26.23 -2.64
N GLY A 143 36.51 25.35 -3.64
CA GLY A 143 37.65 25.18 -4.54
C GLY A 143 38.96 24.75 -3.86
N SER A 144 38.88 24.13 -2.68
CA SER A 144 40.02 23.97 -1.76
C SER A 144 40.40 22.50 -1.55
N THR A 145 41.64 22.22 -1.19
CA THR A 145 42.13 20.87 -0.88
C THR A 145 42.46 20.75 0.61
N VAL A 146 41.85 19.79 1.29
CA VAL A 146 42.12 19.43 2.68
C VAL A 146 42.79 18.05 2.71
N ASN A 147 44.06 18.02 3.10
CA ASN A 147 44.85 16.79 3.22
C ASN A 147 45.12 16.46 4.69
N ASN A 148 45.08 15.16 5.03
CA ASN A 148 45.29 14.69 6.39
C ASN A 148 44.37 15.41 7.42
N LEU A 149 43.07 15.48 7.14
CA LEU A 149 42.09 16.03 8.06
C LEU A 149 42.00 15.14 9.31
N MET A 150 42.45 15.67 10.44
CA MET A 150 42.52 14.90 11.70
C MET A 150 41.19 14.83 12.44
N SER A 151 40.32 15.82 12.23
CA SER A 151 38.92 15.84 12.67
C SER A 151 38.25 17.10 12.14
N PHE A 152 37.02 16.99 11.66
CA PHE A 152 36.17 18.12 11.32
C PHE A 152 34.88 18.01 12.10
N ASN A 153 34.69 18.86 13.10
CA ASN A 153 33.45 18.89 13.88
C ASN A 153 32.78 20.26 13.75
N ALA A 154 31.51 20.26 13.38
CA ALA A 154 30.67 21.44 13.28
C ALA A 154 29.39 21.24 14.12
N PHE A 155 29.13 22.18 15.01
CA PHE A 155 28.00 22.12 15.94
C PHE A 155 27.15 23.38 15.80
N TYR A 156 25.83 23.21 15.72
CA TYR A 156 24.86 24.31 15.80
C TYR A 156 25.06 25.39 14.71
N LEU A 157 25.43 25.01 13.49
CA LEU A 157 25.61 25.96 12.39
C LEU A 157 24.27 26.27 11.73
N ASP A 158 24.00 27.53 11.42
CA ASP A 158 22.80 27.91 10.65
C ASP A 158 22.90 27.37 9.21
N ALA A 159 24.09 27.49 8.60
CA ALA A 159 24.40 26.96 7.29
C ALA A 159 25.84 26.43 7.23
N PHE A 160 26.02 25.28 6.57
CA PHE A 160 27.30 24.68 6.25
C PHE A 160 27.40 24.51 4.74
N ILE A 161 28.34 25.22 4.09
CA ILE A 161 28.49 25.22 2.63
C ILE A 161 29.88 24.71 2.27
N LEU A 162 29.92 23.66 1.46
CA LEU A 162 31.14 23.05 0.94
C LEU A 162 31.03 22.81 -0.56
N THR A 163 31.90 23.41 -1.35
CA THR A 163 31.81 23.38 -2.82
C THR A 163 33.15 23.15 -3.49
N ASP A 164 33.17 22.37 -4.58
CA ASP A 164 34.34 22.18 -5.45
C ASP A 164 35.64 21.83 -4.69
N SER A 165 35.54 21.10 -3.58
CA SER A 165 36.65 20.86 -2.66
C SER A 165 37.06 19.39 -2.58
N ILE A 166 38.34 19.14 -2.27
CA ILE A 166 38.93 17.79 -2.21
C ILE A 166 39.36 17.49 -0.78
N PHE A 167 38.88 16.39 -0.22
CA PHE A 167 39.31 15.80 1.05
C PHE A 167 40.03 14.50 0.78
N GLN A 168 41.28 14.37 1.24
CA GLN A 168 42.07 13.17 0.97
C GLN A 168 42.97 12.73 2.12
N ASN A 169 43.27 11.43 2.17
CA ASN A 169 44.18 10.80 3.14
C ASN A 169 43.84 11.12 4.60
N SER A 170 42.55 11.16 4.92
CA SER A 170 42.08 11.67 6.20
C SER A 170 41.57 10.53 7.08
N PRO A 171 42.09 10.37 8.31
CA PRO A 171 41.60 9.35 9.24
C PRO A 171 40.18 9.63 9.76
N THR A 172 39.59 10.76 9.41
CA THR A 172 38.24 11.14 9.84
C THR A 172 37.52 11.87 8.73
N GLY A 173 36.20 11.75 8.72
CA GLY A 173 35.30 12.50 7.86
C GLY A 173 34.89 13.87 8.40
N ILE A 174 33.80 14.38 7.83
CA ILE A 174 33.10 15.58 8.30
C ILE A 174 32.00 15.17 9.26
N ASN A 175 31.99 15.74 10.47
CA ASN A 175 30.97 15.51 11.48
C ASN A 175 30.15 16.79 11.69
N LEU A 176 28.86 16.75 11.32
CA LEU A 176 27.90 17.83 11.45
C LEU A 176 26.87 17.42 12.53
N VAL A 177 26.68 18.29 13.52
CA VAL A 177 25.73 18.06 14.62
C VAL A 177 24.83 19.26 14.83
N ASP A 178 23.52 19.04 14.90
CA ASP A 178 22.50 20.08 15.10
C ASP A 178 22.63 21.26 14.10
N CYS A 179 22.85 20.98 12.81
CA CYS A 179 23.03 22.03 11.79
C CYS A 179 21.69 22.37 11.10
N GLY A 180 21.41 23.65 10.81
CA GLY A 180 20.22 24.05 10.06
C GLY A 180 20.23 23.45 8.65
N TYR A 181 21.11 23.97 7.79
CA TYR A 181 21.25 23.49 6.41
C TYR A 181 22.69 23.06 6.12
N ALA A 182 22.86 21.86 5.57
CA ALA A 182 24.13 21.41 5.02
C ALA A 182 24.03 21.30 3.50
N THR A 183 24.87 22.00 2.75
CA THR A 183 24.94 21.93 1.29
C THR A 183 26.36 21.60 0.85
N LEU A 184 26.49 20.45 0.19
CA LEU A 184 27.76 19.94 -0.32
C LEU A 184 27.63 19.66 -1.80
N THR A 185 28.37 20.39 -2.63
CA THR A 185 28.28 20.29 -4.09
C THR A 185 29.64 20.10 -4.74
N SER A 186 29.77 19.11 -5.64
CA SER A 186 30.97 18.90 -6.44
C SER A 186 32.26 18.64 -5.63
N ASN A 187 32.18 17.90 -4.53
CA ASN A 187 33.35 17.62 -3.69
C ASN A 187 33.87 16.20 -3.90
N ASP A 188 35.19 16.02 -3.75
CA ASP A 188 35.86 14.73 -3.82
C ASP A 188 36.31 14.28 -2.43
N PHE A 189 35.87 13.10 -2.00
CA PHE A 189 36.22 12.45 -0.74
C PHE A 189 37.01 11.16 -1.03
N LEU A 190 38.35 11.24 -0.95
CA LEU A 190 39.26 10.23 -1.48
C LEU A 190 40.09 9.55 -0.37
N SER A 191 39.96 8.23 -0.22
CA SER A 191 40.73 7.45 0.76
C SER A 191 40.66 8.03 2.17
N ILE A 192 39.46 8.36 2.61
CA ILE A 192 39.16 8.83 3.96
C ILE A 192 38.48 7.71 4.74
N GLU A 193 38.72 7.61 6.04
CA GLU A 193 38.20 6.48 6.84
C GLU A 193 36.66 6.49 6.88
N PHE A 194 36.07 7.67 7.02
CA PHE A 194 34.63 7.92 7.08
C PHE A 194 34.33 9.15 6.22
N GLY A 195 33.23 9.16 5.48
CA GLY A 195 32.87 10.27 4.60
C GLY A 195 32.26 11.45 5.36
N ILE A 196 30.93 11.46 5.49
CA ILE A 196 30.19 12.53 6.16
C ILE A 196 29.24 11.90 7.17
N ASN A 197 29.28 12.41 8.40
CA ASN A 197 28.41 12.05 9.50
C ASN A 197 27.51 13.25 9.82
N ILE A 198 26.19 13.10 9.71
CA ILE A 198 25.22 14.12 10.13
C ILE A 198 24.35 13.52 11.22
N VAL A 199 24.49 14.07 12.43
CA VAL A 199 23.64 13.74 13.57
C VAL A 199 22.79 14.97 13.82
N THR A 200 21.51 14.91 13.48
CA THR A 200 20.52 16.01 13.51
C THR A 200 20.82 17.21 12.59
N ALA A 201 19.86 17.50 11.70
CA ALA A 201 19.83 18.69 10.86
C ALA A 201 18.41 18.96 10.35
N ASP A 202 18.08 20.21 9.97
CA ASP A 202 16.77 20.46 9.34
C ASP A 202 16.74 19.80 7.97
N ASN A 203 17.75 20.07 7.13
CA ASN A 203 17.92 19.43 5.82
C ASN A 203 19.40 19.31 5.43
N ALA A 204 19.72 18.29 4.65
CA ALA A 204 21.05 18.11 4.06
C ALA A 204 20.94 17.84 2.56
N THR A 205 21.80 18.46 1.75
CA THR A 205 21.86 18.29 0.30
C THR A 205 23.28 17.97 -0.14
N PHE A 206 23.42 16.85 -0.85
CA PHE A 206 24.65 16.35 -1.46
C PHE A 206 24.42 16.23 -2.95
N THR A 207 25.14 17.01 -3.75
CA THR A 207 24.99 17.01 -5.21
C THR A 207 26.33 16.89 -5.91
N ASP A 208 26.44 16.01 -6.91
CA ASP A 208 27.65 15.88 -7.75
C ASP A 208 28.94 15.55 -6.98
N ASN A 209 28.87 14.92 -5.80
CA ASN A 209 30.06 14.57 -5.01
C ASN A 209 30.60 13.18 -5.39
N LEU A 210 31.90 12.98 -5.24
CA LEU A 210 32.60 11.70 -5.39
C LEU A 210 33.05 11.17 -4.02
N PHE A 211 32.68 9.93 -3.69
CA PHE A 211 33.14 9.20 -2.52
C PHE A 211 33.90 7.96 -3.00
N GLN A 212 35.22 7.90 -2.75
CA GLN A 212 36.07 6.84 -3.29
C GLN A 212 37.00 6.24 -2.24
N ASP A 213 37.09 4.90 -2.23
CA ASP A 213 37.99 4.12 -1.37
C ASP A 213 37.78 4.40 0.13
N ILE A 214 36.51 4.44 0.56
CA ILE A 214 36.11 4.72 1.95
C ILE A 214 35.75 3.40 2.65
N PRO A 215 36.53 2.92 3.62
CA PRO A 215 36.37 1.60 4.23
C PRO A 215 35.20 1.49 5.22
N THR A 216 34.43 2.56 5.41
CA THR A 216 33.26 2.57 6.30
C THR A 216 32.02 3.09 5.56
N VAL A 217 31.60 4.32 5.79
CA VAL A 217 30.37 4.90 5.24
C VAL A 217 30.70 6.17 4.46
N GLY A 218 30.12 6.31 3.25
CA GLY A 218 30.21 7.53 2.46
C GLY A 218 29.40 8.66 3.07
N ILE A 219 28.09 8.45 3.26
CA ILE A 219 27.19 9.39 3.95
C ILE A 219 26.43 8.63 5.03
N TYR A 220 26.55 9.05 6.28
CA TYR A 220 25.73 8.60 7.40
C TYR A 220 24.85 9.75 7.88
N VAL A 221 23.56 9.48 8.03
CA VAL A 221 22.58 10.45 8.52
C VAL A 221 21.70 9.84 9.61
N GLU A 222 21.50 10.57 10.70
CA GLU A 222 20.64 10.20 11.81
C GLU A 222 19.77 11.38 12.24
N SER A 223 18.45 11.15 12.33
CA SER A 223 17.44 12.12 12.79
C SER A 223 17.48 13.48 12.07
N VAL A 224 17.61 13.48 10.74
CA VAL A 224 17.51 14.67 9.89
C VAL A 224 16.11 14.79 9.31
N GLY A 225 15.63 16.02 9.08
CA GLY A 225 14.31 16.23 8.46
C GLY A 225 14.19 15.53 7.11
N VAL A 226 14.94 15.98 6.09
CA VAL A 226 15.05 15.30 4.80
C VAL A 226 16.48 15.36 4.27
N ILE A 227 16.97 14.24 3.74
CA ILE A 227 18.25 14.18 3.03
C ILE A 227 18.02 14.18 1.52
N TYR A 228 18.82 14.94 0.78
CA TYR A 228 18.83 14.94 -0.69
C TYR A 228 20.20 14.50 -1.17
N ALA A 229 20.33 13.28 -1.69
CA ALA A 229 21.54 12.79 -2.33
C ALA A 229 21.28 12.64 -3.83
N ILE A 230 21.82 13.57 -4.62
CA ILE A 230 21.51 13.70 -6.05
C ILE A 230 22.79 13.60 -6.89
N ASN A 231 22.84 12.67 -7.85
CA ASN A 231 23.93 12.57 -8.81
C ASN A 231 25.34 12.45 -8.18
N ASN A 232 25.46 11.75 -7.05
CA ASN A 232 26.75 11.46 -6.42
C ASN A 232 27.30 10.11 -6.92
N ASP A 233 28.62 9.98 -6.92
CA ASP A 233 29.35 8.75 -7.26
C ASP A 233 29.95 8.13 -5.99
N PHE A 234 29.61 6.87 -5.71
CA PHE A 234 30.19 6.06 -4.63
C PHE A 234 30.94 4.89 -5.24
N VAL A 235 32.26 4.83 -5.05
CA VAL A 235 33.13 3.83 -5.67
C VAL A 235 34.01 3.16 -4.62
N ASN A 236 33.90 1.84 -4.49
CA ASN A 236 34.68 1.06 -3.52
C ASN A 236 34.50 1.59 -2.08
N VAL A 237 33.23 1.76 -1.68
CA VAL A 237 32.82 2.20 -0.34
C VAL A 237 32.10 1.05 0.37
N THR A 238 32.42 0.74 1.63
CA THR A 238 31.73 -0.36 2.34
C THR A 238 30.22 -0.10 2.42
N THR A 239 29.77 1.07 2.88
CA THR A 239 28.38 1.49 2.79
C THR A 239 28.27 2.84 2.09
N GLY A 240 27.61 2.92 0.93
CA GLY A 240 27.50 4.18 0.18
C GLY A 240 26.76 5.25 0.99
N ILE A 241 25.48 5.02 1.24
CA ILE A 241 24.61 5.89 2.05
C ILE A 241 23.93 5.05 3.14
N HIS A 242 23.99 5.51 4.38
CA HIS A 242 23.24 4.96 5.51
C HIS A 242 22.34 6.06 6.09
N VAL A 243 21.03 5.82 6.08
CA VAL A 243 20.02 6.72 6.65
C VAL A 243 19.30 6.02 7.79
N SER A 244 19.36 6.62 8.98
CA SER A 244 18.68 6.16 10.19
C SER A 244 17.65 7.20 10.65
N GLU A 245 16.42 6.78 10.91
CA GLU A 245 15.35 7.63 11.47
C GLU A 245 15.14 8.98 10.73
N SER A 246 15.31 8.99 9.41
CA SER A 246 15.21 10.21 8.57
C SER A 246 14.58 9.91 7.21
N GLU A 247 13.89 10.87 6.59
CA GLU A 247 13.42 10.73 5.21
C GLU A 247 14.59 10.94 4.22
N ALA A 248 14.68 10.12 3.18
CA ALA A 248 15.72 10.22 2.16
C ALA A 248 15.20 10.37 0.72
N GLN A 249 15.83 11.27 -0.02
CA GLN A 249 15.62 11.48 -1.46
C GLN A 249 16.95 11.15 -2.18
N ILE A 250 17.11 9.89 -2.59
CA ILE A 250 18.34 9.35 -3.21
C ILE A 250 18.09 9.17 -4.71
N ILE A 251 18.57 10.12 -5.52
CA ILE A 251 18.18 10.26 -6.92
C ILE A 251 19.40 10.31 -7.86
N SER A 252 19.39 9.48 -8.91
CA SER A 252 20.40 9.51 -9.98
C SER A 252 21.85 9.30 -9.53
N ASN A 253 22.08 8.62 -8.40
CA ASN A 253 23.43 8.32 -7.92
C ASN A 253 23.98 7.06 -8.59
N ARG A 254 25.31 6.95 -8.60
CA ARG A 254 26.04 5.76 -9.07
C ARG A 254 26.72 5.09 -7.89
N PHE A 255 26.52 3.79 -7.74
CA PHE A 255 27.19 2.95 -6.76
C PHE A 255 27.95 1.83 -7.49
N GLU A 256 29.25 1.75 -7.26
CA GLU A 256 30.13 0.79 -7.94
C GLU A 256 31.09 0.11 -6.95
N GLN A 257 31.08 -1.22 -6.89
CA GLN A 257 31.98 -2.00 -6.03
C GLN A 257 31.83 -1.68 -4.53
N ASN A 258 30.64 -1.29 -4.11
CA ASN A 258 30.32 -1.13 -2.70
C ASN A 258 29.98 -2.48 -2.08
N ASP A 259 30.11 -2.63 -0.76
CA ASP A 259 29.57 -3.83 -0.10
C ASP A 259 28.03 -3.69 0.01
N ILE A 260 27.57 -2.60 0.62
CA ILE A 260 26.17 -2.17 0.65
C ILE A 260 26.07 -0.80 -0.01
N ALA A 261 25.19 -0.63 -1.00
CA ALA A 261 25.10 0.65 -1.69
C ALA A 261 24.27 1.68 -0.88
N VAL A 262 23.05 1.29 -0.49
CA VAL A 262 22.15 2.09 0.35
C VAL A 262 21.58 1.24 1.47
N LEU A 263 21.65 1.76 2.69
CA LEU A 263 21.06 1.18 3.91
C LEU A 263 20.05 2.16 4.50
N LEU A 264 18.80 1.73 4.62
CA LEU A 264 17.70 2.47 5.25
C LEU A 264 17.28 1.76 6.54
N ASP A 265 17.41 2.42 7.68
CA ASP A 265 16.99 1.89 8.99
C ASP A 265 15.96 2.83 9.61
N ASN A 266 14.69 2.42 9.68
CA ASN A 266 13.58 3.25 10.16
C ASN A 266 13.47 4.61 9.40
N ALA A 267 13.82 4.63 8.12
CA ALA A 267 13.81 5.80 7.24
C ALA A 267 12.52 5.90 6.40
N ASP A 268 11.41 6.22 7.06
CA ASP A 268 10.07 6.31 6.45
C ASP A 268 10.00 7.33 5.30
N PHE A 269 9.06 7.09 4.36
CA PHE A 269 8.74 7.96 3.22
C PHE A 269 9.92 8.23 2.26
N SER A 270 10.97 7.41 2.33
CA SER A 270 12.16 7.58 1.49
C SER A 270 11.87 7.26 0.01
N THR A 271 12.43 8.07 -0.88
CA THR A 271 12.38 7.87 -2.34
C THR A 271 13.78 7.56 -2.89
N ILE A 272 13.90 6.42 -3.57
CA ILE A 272 15.13 5.92 -4.18
C ILE A 272 14.85 5.74 -5.65
N SER A 273 15.37 6.64 -6.50
CA SER A 273 15.04 6.61 -7.92
C SER A 273 16.17 6.90 -8.89
N LEU A 274 16.11 6.28 -10.07
CA LEU A 274 17.05 6.51 -11.18
C LEU A 274 18.52 6.22 -10.83
N ASN A 275 18.80 5.47 -9.76
CA ASN A 275 20.15 5.13 -9.36
C ASN A 275 20.70 3.94 -10.16
N ASN A 276 22.02 3.86 -10.29
CA ASN A 276 22.71 2.75 -10.93
C ASN A 276 23.61 2.02 -9.92
N PHE A 277 23.25 0.79 -9.60
CA PHE A 277 23.97 -0.12 -8.71
C PHE A 277 24.70 -1.17 -9.57
N THR A 278 26.03 -1.17 -9.57
CA THR A 278 26.82 -2.05 -10.44
C THR A 278 27.96 -2.72 -9.67
N ASN A 279 28.12 -4.04 -9.82
CA ASN A 279 29.16 -4.81 -9.13
C ASN A 279 29.12 -4.64 -7.61
N ILE A 280 27.94 -4.59 -6.99
CA ILE A 280 27.83 -4.50 -5.52
C ILE A 280 28.23 -5.86 -4.93
N HIS A 281 29.05 -5.88 -3.88
CA HIS A 281 29.61 -7.11 -3.32
C HIS A 281 28.63 -7.87 -2.42
N ASP A 282 27.62 -7.19 -1.86
CA ASP A 282 26.60 -7.80 -1.00
C ASP A 282 25.18 -7.38 -1.44
N ILE A 283 24.72 -6.19 -1.03
CA ILE A 283 23.32 -5.74 -1.21
C ILE A 283 23.25 -4.35 -1.87
N GLY A 284 22.50 -4.23 -2.97
CA GLY A 284 22.25 -2.95 -3.63
C GLY A 284 21.50 -1.97 -2.72
N LEU A 285 20.31 -2.35 -2.27
CA LEU A 285 19.48 -1.58 -1.35
C LEU A 285 18.97 -2.47 -0.22
N GLU A 286 19.36 -2.16 1.01
CA GLU A 286 18.82 -2.78 2.21
C GLU A 286 17.89 -1.78 2.91
N ALA A 287 16.66 -2.19 3.24
CA ALA A 287 15.72 -1.37 3.99
C ALA A 287 15.02 -2.17 5.09
N SER A 288 15.22 -1.71 6.32
CA SER A 288 14.69 -2.34 7.54
C SER A 288 13.69 -1.44 8.24
N PHE A 289 12.51 -1.98 8.52
CA PHE A 289 11.43 -1.31 9.26
C PHE A 289 11.03 0.04 8.67
N VAL A 290 11.05 0.16 7.33
CA VAL A 290 10.66 1.39 6.64
C VAL A 290 9.17 1.38 6.26
N ARG A 291 8.51 2.53 6.37
CA ARG A 291 7.12 2.73 5.94
C ARG A 291 7.05 3.54 4.67
N GLU A 292 6.25 3.08 3.73
CA GLU A 292 5.95 3.77 2.47
C GLU A 292 7.19 4.18 1.65
N PRO A 293 8.27 3.37 1.54
CA PRO A 293 9.38 3.72 0.65
C PRO A 293 8.94 3.61 -0.82
N THR A 294 9.40 4.52 -1.66
CA THR A 294 9.22 4.46 -3.12
C THR A 294 10.54 4.15 -3.81
N ILE A 295 10.62 3.00 -4.49
CA ILE A 295 11.84 2.53 -5.16
C ILE A 295 11.56 2.42 -6.67
N ALA A 296 12.04 3.39 -7.45
CA ALA A 296 11.56 3.61 -8.81
C ALA A 296 12.65 3.83 -9.87
N GLY A 297 12.59 3.10 -11.00
CA GLY A 297 13.45 3.42 -12.15
C GLY A 297 14.94 3.16 -11.92
N ASN A 298 15.31 2.34 -10.93
CA ASN A 298 16.70 2.02 -10.62
C ASN A 298 17.21 0.86 -11.47
N ARG A 299 18.54 0.75 -11.59
CA ARG A 299 19.21 -0.33 -12.32
C ARG A 299 20.20 -1.06 -11.42
N PHE A 300 19.97 -2.36 -11.18
CA PHE A 300 20.79 -3.25 -10.38
C PHE A 300 21.48 -4.28 -11.28
N VAL A 301 22.82 -4.28 -11.31
CA VAL A 301 23.59 -5.15 -12.23
C VAL A 301 24.80 -5.80 -11.57
N ASP A 302 25.02 -7.07 -11.91
CA ASP A 302 26.20 -7.85 -11.49
C ASP A 302 26.40 -7.89 -9.96
N SER A 303 25.34 -8.10 -9.19
CA SER A 303 25.36 -8.03 -7.72
C SER A 303 24.69 -9.28 -7.11
N PRO A 304 25.07 -9.74 -5.91
CA PRO A 304 24.39 -10.85 -5.25
C PRO A 304 22.92 -10.53 -4.96
N THR A 305 22.64 -9.44 -4.25
CA THR A 305 21.27 -9.02 -3.92
C THR A 305 20.96 -7.64 -4.48
N GLY A 306 19.81 -7.51 -5.15
CA GLY A 306 19.32 -6.22 -5.66
C GLY A 306 18.71 -5.38 -4.53
N ILE A 307 17.53 -5.78 -4.06
CA ILE A 307 16.79 -5.15 -2.96
C ILE A 307 16.50 -6.19 -1.88
N ASP A 308 16.75 -5.84 -0.63
CA ASP A 308 16.39 -6.59 0.57
C ASP A 308 15.53 -5.72 1.49
N LEU A 309 14.27 -6.13 1.69
CA LEU A 309 13.32 -5.48 2.58
C LEU A 309 13.01 -6.37 3.78
N MET A 310 13.14 -5.83 4.98
CA MET A 310 12.81 -6.53 6.23
C MET A 310 11.85 -5.70 7.08
N GLY A 311 10.74 -6.29 7.52
CA GLY A 311 9.83 -5.64 8.47
C GLY A 311 9.14 -4.37 7.94
N SER A 312 9.11 -4.18 6.61
CA SER A 312 8.71 -2.93 5.97
C SER A 312 7.23 -2.93 5.57
N ILE A 313 6.60 -1.76 5.53
CA ILE A 313 5.15 -1.63 5.34
C ILE A 313 4.85 -0.68 4.20
N ASP A 314 3.94 -1.07 3.30
CA ASP A 314 3.53 -0.30 2.12
C ASP A 314 4.69 0.09 1.16
N PRO A 315 5.75 -0.72 0.93
CA PRO A 315 6.77 -0.37 -0.06
C PRO A 315 6.20 -0.44 -1.49
N TYR A 316 6.54 0.57 -2.31
CA TYR A 316 6.15 0.62 -3.72
C TYR A 316 7.37 0.58 -4.63
N VAL A 317 7.51 -0.52 -5.39
CA VAL A 317 8.69 -0.85 -6.18
C VAL A 317 8.31 -0.97 -7.65
N TYR A 318 8.73 -0.02 -8.49
CA TYR A 318 8.29 -0.01 -9.88
C TYR A 318 9.33 0.46 -10.91
N GLY A 319 9.25 -0.06 -12.13
CA GLY A 319 10.09 0.38 -13.24
C GLY A 319 11.59 0.10 -13.06
N ASN A 320 11.98 -0.82 -12.17
CA ASN A 320 13.38 -1.14 -11.92
C ASN A 320 13.87 -2.23 -12.86
N ILE A 321 15.18 -2.24 -13.12
CA ILE A 321 15.86 -3.25 -13.95
C ILE A 321 16.83 -4.04 -13.07
N PHE A 322 16.68 -5.35 -13.05
CA PHE A 322 17.59 -6.30 -12.40
C PHE A 322 18.24 -7.16 -13.47
N ASP A 323 19.58 -7.13 -13.61
CA ASP A 323 20.30 -7.90 -14.63
C ASP A 323 21.52 -8.60 -14.05
N ASN A 324 21.61 -9.92 -14.25
CA ASN A 324 22.69 -10.77 -13.73
C ASN A 324 22.83 -10.66 -12.20
N ILE A 325 21.70 -10.81 -11.50
CA ILE A 325 21.59 -10.76 -10.04
C ILE A 325 21.32 -12.17 -9.48
N GLU A 326 21.84 -12.49 -8.30
CA GLU A 326 21.53 -13.77 -7.64
C GLU A 326 20.11 -13.77 -7.07
N ASN A 327 19.80 -12.82 -6.17
CA ASN A 327 18.48 -12.60 -5.60
C ASN A 327 18.03 -11.15 -5.88
N ALA A 328 17.12 -10.96 -6.84
CA ALA A 328 16.82 -9.60 -7.30
C ALA A 328 16.01 -8.78 -6.30
N PHE A 329 14.95 -9.37 -5.75
CA PHE A 329 14.10 -8.74 -4.74
C PHE A 329 13.74 -9.73 -3.64
N VAL A 330 14.05 -9.38 -2.41
CA VAL A 330 13.73 -10.16 -1.21
C VAL A 330 12.89 -9.29 -0.28
N ALA A 331 11.75 -9.80 0.18
CA ALA A 331 10.94 -9.18 1.20
C ALA A 331 10.57 -10.19 2.29
N ILE A 332 10.95 -9.88 3.53
CA ILE A 332 10.74 -10.71 4.72
C ILE A 332 9.93 -9.91 5.73
N ASP A 333 8.82 -10.47 6.23
CA ASP A 333 7.94 -9.80 7.20
C ASP A 333 7.47 -8.42 6.69
N CYS A 334 7.13 -8.34 5.39
CA CYS A 334 6.74 -7.10 4.73
C CYS A 334 5.25 -7.12 4.35
N ASP A 335 4.52 -6.09 4.75
CA ASP A 335 3.07 -6.00 4.52
C ASP A 335 2.74 -4.98 3.43
N ARG A 336 1.71 -5.27 2.63
CA ARG A 336 1.15 -4.35 1.62
C ARG A 336 2.19 -3.87 0.59
N THR A 337 3.15 -4.74 0.29
CA THR A 337 4.20 -4.50 -0.69
C THR A 337 3.63 -4.55 -2.11
N THR A 338 3.93 -3.56 -2.95
CA THR A 338 3.54 -3.55 -4.37
C THR A 338 4.76 -3.55 -5.27
N LEU A 339 4.89 -4.56 -6.13
CA LEU A 339 5.90 -4.67 -7.19
C LEU A 339 5.22 -4.57 -8.55
N GLU A 340 5.56 -3.55 -9.32
CA GLU A 340 4.87 -3.27 -10.58
C GLU A 340 5.84 -2.94 -11.71
N ASN A 341 5.64 -3.50 -12.90
CA ASN A 341 6.34 -3.05 -14.12
C ASN A 341 7.89 -3.05 -13.99
N ASN A 342 8.47 -4.10 -13.37
CA ASN A 342 9.92 -4.28 -13.26
C ASN A 342 10.44 -5.35 -14.24
N ASP A 343 11.70 -5.20 -14.67
CA ASP A 343 12.38 -6.11 -15.59
C ASP A 343 13.42 -6.95 -14.84
N PHE A 344 13.23 -8.28 -14.81
CA PHE A 344 14.12 -9.26 -14.19
C PHE A 344 14.81 -10.12 -15.26
N MET A 345 16.07 -9.81 -15.55
CA MET A 345 16.86 -10.45 -16.60
C MET A 345 18.02 -11.25 -16.02
N ASN A 346 18.25 -12.47 -16.54
CA ASN A 346 19.40 -13.29 -16.20
C ASN A 346 19.55 -13.56 -14.69
N ILE A 347 18.45 -13.88 -14.01
CA ILE A 347 18.45 -14.08 -12.56
C ILE A 347 19.02 -15.46 -12.22
N ILE A 348 20.09 -15.48 -11.43
CA ILE A 348 20.88 -16.68 -11.16
C ILE A 348 20.13 -17.61 -10.18
N SER A 349 19.47 -17.06 -9.16
CA SER A 349 18.74 -17.83 -8.14
C SER A 349 17.25 -17.48 -8.12
N ILE A 350 16.85 -16.35 -7.52
CA ILE A 350 15.44 -15.99 -7.31
C ILE A 350 15.17 -14.54 -7.78
N GLY A 351 14.14 -14.35 -8.60
CA GLY A 351 13.69 -13.03 -9.04
C GLY A 351 13.04 -12.25 -7.91
N VAL A 352 11.94 -12.81 -7.38
CA VAL A 352 11.16 -12.23 -6.28
C VAL A 352 10.94 -13.29 -5.21
N GLU A 353 11.46 -13.04 -4.01
CA GLU A 353 11.23 -13.85 -2.82
C GLU A 353 10.38 -13.09 -1.80
N ILE A 354 9.24 -13.64 -1.43
CA ILE A 354 8.32 -13.08 -0.44
C ILE A 354 8.17 -14.08 0.70
N THR A 355 8.63 -13.74 1.90
CA THR A 355 8.58 -14.61 3.08
C THR A 355 7.80 -13.97 4.22
N ASP A 356 6.85 -14.72 4.80
CA ASP A 356 6.06 -14.31 5.98
C ASP A 356 5.42 -12.91 5.82
N SER A 357 4.87 -12.64 4.63
CA SER A 357 4.45 -11.31 4.18
C SER A 357 3.01 -11.34 3.67
N TRP A 358 2.23 -10.30 3.96
CA TRP A 358 0.79 -10.26 3.65
C TRP A 358 0.37 -9.11 2.75
N ASP A 359 -0.74 -9.29 2.04
CA ASP A 359 -1.32 -8.28 1.13
C ASP A 359 -0.31 -7.80 0.06
N VAL A 360 0.60 -8.68 -0.39
CA VAL A 360 1.61 -8.36 -1.42
C VAL A 360 0.99 -8.45 -2.81
N VAL A 361 1.29 -7.46 -3.65
CA VAL A 361 0.75 -7.31 -5.01
C VAL A 361 1.91 -7.28 -6.02
N ILE A 362 1.97 -8.26 -6.93
CA ILE A 362 3.01 -8.40 -7.96
C ILE A 362 2.36 -8.33 -9.34
N LEU A 363 2.56 -7.21 -10.04
CA LEU A 363 1.83 -6.84 -11.25
C LEU A 363 2.74 -6.55 -12.44
N GLU A 364 2.40 -7.09 -13.61
CA GLU A 364 2.96 -6.64 -14.90
C GLU A 364 4.50 -6.64 -14.98
N ASN A 365 5.18 -7.55 -14.28
CA ASN A 365 6.63 -7.68 -14.35
C ASN A 365 7.06 -8.62 -15.48
N GLU A 366 8.26 -8.39 -16.02
CA GLU A 366 8.87 -9.24 -17.05
C GLU A 366 10.04 -10.05 -16.47
N PHE A 367 9.99 -11.37 -16.59
CA PHE A 367 11.05 -12.28 -16.16
C PHE A 367 11.65 -13.00 -17.38
N VAL A 368 12.95 -12.84 -17.61
CA VAL A 368 13.67 -13.46 -18.73
C VAL A 368 14.91 -14.19 -18.23
N ASN A 369 15.02 -15.48 -18.53
CA ASN A 369 16.18 -16.30 -18.19
C ASN A 369 16.46 -16.31 -16.67
N ALA A 370 15.47 -16.71 -15.87
CA ALA A 370 15.56 -16.82 -14.41
C ALA A 370 15.53 -18.28 -13.95
N THR A 371 16.26 -18.61 -12.88
CA THR A 371 16.13 -19.96 -12.26
C THR A 371 14.77 -20.10 -11.59
N VAL A 372 14.44 -19.26 -10.61
CA VAL A 372 13.10 -19.14 -10.03
C VAL A 372 12.64 -17.70 -10.22
N ALA A 373 11.48 -17.47 -10.83
CA ALA A 373 11.00 -16.11 -11.06
C ALA A 373 10.31 -15.53 -9.83
N ILE A 374 9.24 -16.16 -9.33
CA ILE A 374 8.54 -15.74 -8.11
C ILE A 374 8.46 -16.91 -7.13
N ASN A 375 8.81 -16.66 -5.87
CA ASN A 375 8.67 -17.61 -4.77
C ASN A 375 8.01 -16.95 -3.55
N ILE A 376 6.83 -17.44 -3.16
CA ILE A 376 6.11 -16.99 -1.96
C ILE A 376 6.13 -18.09 -0.91
N ILE A 377 6.68 -17.78 0.27
CA ILE A 377 6.77 -18.70 1.40
C ILE A 377 5.99 -18.10 2.57
N THR A 378 5.07 -18.90 3.13
CA THR A 378 4.25 -18.50 4.29
C THR A 378 3.51 -17.17 4.10
N GLY A 379 3.08 -16.86 2.88
CA GLY A 379 2.38 -15.62 2.53
C GLY A 379 0.86 -15.70 2.73
N ARG A 380 0.21 -14.53 2.79
CA ARG A 380 -1.25 -14.44 2.95
C ARG A 380 -1.87 -13.29 2.16
N ARG A 381 -2.98 -13.54 1.45
CA ARG A 381 -3.72 -12.50 0.68
C ARG A 381 -2.84 -11.82 -0.38
N ASN A 382 -1.94 -12.58 -1.00
CA ASN A 382 -1.07 -12.05 -2.04
C ASN A 382 -1.70 -12.23 -3.43
N LEU A 383 -1.51 -11.24 -4.30
CA LEU A 383 -1.98 -11.20 -5.68
C LEU A 383 -0.80 -11.19 -6.64
N ILE A 384 -0.76 -12.15 -7.57
CA ILE A 384 0.22 -12.21 -8.66
C ILE A 384 -0.53 -12.12 -9.98
N GLN A 385 -0.43 -10.99 -10.69
CA GLN A 385 -1.25 -10.74 -11.86
C GLN A 385 -0.49 -10.16 -13.07
N GLY A 386 -0.79 -10.68 -14.25
CA GLY A 386 -0.37 -10.07 -15.53
C GLY A 386 1.14 -10.10 -15.78
N ASN A 387 1.90 -10.96 -15.09
CA ASN A 387 3.35 -11.06 -15.28
C ASN A 387 3.69 -11.95 -16.48
N ASN A 388 4.80 -11.65 -17.14
CA ASN A 388 5.30 -12.40 -18.30
C ASN A 388 6.61 -13.11 -17.94
N PHE A 389 6.70 -14.40 -18.26
CA PHE A 389 7.85 -15.23 -17.92
C PHE A 389 8.34 -15.97 -19.17
N LEU A 390 9.60 -15.76 -19.54
CA LEU A 390 10.23 -16.37 -20.69
C LEU A 390 11.52 -17.09 -20.28
N GLN A 391 11.60 -18.38 -20.60
CA GLN A 391 12.80 -19.21 -20.34
C GLN A 391 13.18 -19.25 -18.86
N VAL A 392 12.18 -19.40 -17.99
CA VAL A 392 12.38 -19.51 -16.53
C VAL A 392 12.36 -20.97 -16.11
N ALA A 393 13.26 -21.45 -15.24
CA ALA A 393 13.21 -22.86 -14.85
C ALA A 393 11.97 -23.16 -13.98
N GLU A 394 11.66 -22.30 -13.02
CA GLU A 394 10.41 -22.31 -12.24
C GLU A 394 9.74 -20.93 -12.34
N GLY A 395 8.48 -20.90 -12.78
CA GLY A 395 7.72 -19.66 -12.95
C GLY A 395 7.25 -19.09 -11.60
N ILE A 396 6.18 -19.66 -11.05
CA ILE A 396 5.57 -19.18 -9.80
C ILE A 396 5.53 -20.33 -8.80
N GLY A 397 6.30 -20.21 -7.72
CA GLY A 397 6.27 -21.10 -6.55
C GLY A 397 5.52 -20.46 -5.38
N VAL A 398 4.60 -21.19 -4.76
CA VAL A 398 3.88 -20.77 -3.55
C VAL A 398 3.86 -21.92 -2.55
N ILE A 399 4.43 -21.69 -1.36
CA ILE A 399 4.71 -22.71 -0.37
C ILE A 399 4.11 -22.30 0.98
N SER A 400 3.38 -23.22 1.61
CA SER A 400 2.81 -23.06 2.96
C SER A 400 2.00 -21.76 3.16
N SER A 401 1.29 -21.31 2.13
CA SER A 401 0.61 -20.01 2.09
C SER A 401 -0.92 -20.14 2.13
N ARG A 402 -1.64 -19.02 2.26
CA ARG A 402 -3.12 -19.01 2.31
C ARG A 402 -3.75 -17.82 1.58
N GLU A 403 -4.94 -17.99 1.01
CA GLU A 403 -5.71 -16.91 0.37
C GLU A 403 -4.88 -16.25 -0.76
N ILE A 404 -4.28 -17.04 -1.65
CA ILE A 404 -3.40 -16.53 -2.73
C ILE A 404 -4.17 -16.45 -4.04
N GLU A 405 -4.03 -15.35 -4.78
CA GLU A 405 -4.61 -15.16 -6.11
C GLU A 405 -3.52 -15.06 -7.18
N ILE A 406 -3.62 -15.88 -8.23
CA ILE A 406 -2.70 -15.89 -9.37
C ILE A 406 -3.53 -15.73 -10.64
N LEU A 407 -3.42 -14.57 -11.31
CA LEU A 407 -4.34 -14.15 -12.37
C LEU A 407 -3.62 -13.73 -13.67
N GLY A 408 -3.97 -14.32 -14.81
CA GLY A 408 -3.60 -13.75 -16.10
C GLY A 408 -2.09 -13.74 -16.45
N ASN A 409 -1.30 -14.64 -15.85
CA ASN A 409 0.14 -14.72 -16.10
C ASN A 409 0.47 -15.59 -17.32
N ILE A 410 1.52 -15.26 -18.08
CA ILE A 410 1.98 -16.05 -19.24
C ILE A 410 3.38 -16.60 -18.94
N ILE A 411 3.51 -17.92 -18.91
CA ILE A 411 4.73 -18.63 -18.54
C ILE A 411 5.17 -19.56 -19.69
N GLU A 412 6.25 -19.23 -20.38
CA GLU A 412 6.74 -19.94 -21.55
C GLU A 412 8.15 -20.53 -21.35
N GLU A 413 8.36 -21.75 -21.88
CA GLU A 413 9.66 -22.45 -21.93
C GLU A 413 10.24 -22.72 -20.53
N THR A 414 9.45 -23.38 -19.68
CA THR A 414 9.76 -23.63 -18.27
C THR A 414 9.90 -25.11 -17.90
N VAL A 415 10.49 -25.42 -16.75
CA VAL A 415 10.35 -26.77 -16.16
C VAL A 415 8.99 -26.86 -15.46
N THR A 416 8.69 -25.91 -14.58
CA THR A 416 7.41 -25.87 -13.85
C THR A 416 6.79 -24.48 -13.98
N GLY A 417 5.59 -24.41 -14.54
CA GLY A 417 4.88 -23.14 -14.71
C GLY A 417 4.43 -22.56 -13.36
N ILE A 418 3.42 -23.18 -12.75
CA ILE A 418 2.94 -22.81 -11.42
C ILE A 418 3.06 -24.01 -10.48
N TYR A 419 3.64 -23.79 -9.31
CA TYR A 419 3.81 -24.78 -8.25
C TYR A 419 3.18 -24.29 -6.95
N LEU A 420 2.18 -25.01 -6.44
CA LEU A 420 1.61 -24.77 -5.11
C LEU A 420 1.92 -25.95 -4.18
N GLU A 421 2.51 -25.68 -3.03
CA GLU A 421 2.79 -26.67 -1.99
C GLU A 421 2.19 -26.25 -0.65
N GLN A 422 1.50 -27.16 0.04
CA GLN A 422 0.96 -26.95 1.39
C GLN A 422 0.12 -25.66 1.53
N THR A 423 -0.50 -25.24 0.43
CA THR A 423 -1.20 -23.96 0.31
C THR A 423 -2.71 -24.15 0.41
N GLN A 424 -3.41 -23.19 1.01
CA GLN A 424 -4.85 -23.25 1.28
C GLN A 424 -5.61 -22.10 0.62
N GLU A 425 -6.83 -22.36 0.14
CA GLU A 425 -7.75 -21.31 -0.34
C GLU A 425 -7.14 -20.45 -1.47
N ALA A 426 -6.31 -21.05 -2.33
CA ALA A 426 -5.74 -20.35 -3.48
C ALA A 426 -6.68 -20.36 -4.70
N ILE A 427 -6.64 -19.29 -5.48
CA ILE A 427 -7.39 -19.10 -6.73
C ILE A 427 -6.37 -18.86 -7.84
N VAL A 428 -6.34 -19.75 -8.84
CA VAL A 428 -5.43 -19.69 -9.98
C VAL A 428 -6.26 -19.59 -11.24
N THR A 429 -6.27 -18.42 -11.86
CA THR A 429 -7.27 -18.06 -12.87
C THR A 429 -6.63 -17.48 -14.13
N ALA A 430 -7.07 -17.91 -15.31
CA ALA A 430 -6.66 -17.35 -16.60
C ALA A 430 -5.14 -17.32 -16.88
N ASN A 431 -4.36 -18.24 -16.30
CA ASN A 431 -2.92 -18.31 -16.55
C ASN A 431 -2.60 -19.22 -17.74
N GLY A 432 -1.56 -18.89 -18.50
CA GLY A 432 -1.02 -19.69 -19.59
C GLY A 432 0.33 -20.30 -19.23
N ALA A 433 0.45 -21.64 -19.25
CA ALA A 433 1.73 -22.35 -19.13
C ALA A 433 2.03 -23.08 -20.45
N ILE A 434 3.12 -22.70 -21.12
CA ILE A 434 3.43 -23.11 -22.50
C ILE A 434 4.80 -23.78 -22.54
N LYS A 435 4.90 -24.95 -23.17
CA LYS A 435 6.13 -25.75 -23.30
C LYS A 435 6.79 -26.06 -21.94
N ALA A 436 6.00 -26.50 -20.97
CA ALA A 436 6.47 -26.83 -19.63
C ALA A 436 6.75 -28.33 -19.46
N THR A 437 7.60 -28.74 -18.52
CA THR A 437 7.57 -30.15 -18.07
C THR A 437 6.30 -30.40 -17.25
N TYR A 438 6.02 -29.52 -16.29
CA TYR A 438 4.79 -29.48 -15.52
C TYR A 438 4.15 -28.11 -15.72
N GLY A 439 2.96 -28.05 -16.34
CA GLY A 439 2.27 -26.77 -16.51
C GLY A 439 1.86 -26.17 -15.16
N ILE A 440 0.93 -26.84 -14.48
CA ILE A 440 0.51 -26.45 -13.14
C ILE A 440 0.55 -27.68 -12.20
N SER A 441 1.30 -27.55 -11.11
CA SER A 441 1.55 -28.63 -10.16
C SER A 441 1.12 -28.24 -8.75
N LEU A 442 0.39 -29.13 -8.09
CA LEU A 442 -0.20 -28.95 -6.77
C LEU A 442 0.24 -30.10 -5.85
N TRP A 443 0.77 -29.77 -4.68
CA TRP A 443 1.25 -30.72 -3.71
C TRP A 443 0.71 -30.43 -2.31
N SER A 444 -0.08 -31.36 -1.76
CA SER A 444 -0.65 -31.24 -0.41
C SER A 444 -1.46 -29.95 -0.19
N VAL A 445 -2.21 -29.50 -1.18
CA VAL A 445 -3.02 -28.27 -1.10
C VAL A 445 -4.46 -28.56 -0.63
N SER A 446 -5.15 -27.54 -0.11
CA SER A 446 -6.56 -27.65 0.27
C SER A 446 -7.43 -26.50 -0.22
N ASP A 447 -8.63 -26.82 -0.71
CA ASP A 447 -9.66 -25.87 -1.15
C ASP A 447 -9.18 -24.87 -2.23
N VAL A 448 -8.29 -25.33 -3.12
CA VAL A 448 -7.75 -24.56 -4.25
C VAL A 448 -8.69 -24.63 -5.47
N THR A 449 -8.88 -23.50 -6.15
CA THR A 449 -9.64 -23.42 -7.40
C THR A 449 -8.72 -23.02 -8.55
N LEU A 450 -8.72 -23.81 -9.61
CA LEU A 450 -8.00 -23.58 -10.86
C LEU A 450 -9.03 -23.38 -11.96
N ALA A 451 -9.05 -22.19 -12.52
CA ALA A 451 -10.17 -21.69 -13.29
C ALA A 451 -9.66 -21.14 -14.63
N SER A 452 -10.10 -21.74 -15.74
CA SER A 452 -9.79 -21.27 -17.10
C SER A 452 -8.30 -21.04 -17.39
N ASN A 453 -7.43 -21.88 -16.84
CA ASN A 453 -6.02 -21.85 -17.18
C ASN A 453 -5.79 -22.64 -18.46
N GLY A 454 -4.83 -22.20 -19.26
CA GLY A 454 -4.38 -22.88 -20.46
C GLY A 454 -3.01 -23.52 -20.25
N VAL A 455 -2.90 -24.81 -20.52
CA VAL A 455 -1.61 -25.53 -20.50
C VAL A 455 -1.35 -26.19 -21.86
N PHE A 456 -0.24 -25.83 -22.51
CA PHE A 456 0.06 -26.18 -23.89
C PHE A 456 1.45 -26.79 -24.04
N ASP A 457 1.59 -27.74 -24.97
CA ASP A 457 2.87 -28.33 -25.37
C ASP A 457 3.71 -28.85 -24.17
N SER A 458 3.07 -29.34 -23.11
CA SER A 458 3.72 -29.70 -21.85
C SER A 458 3.78 -31.22 -21.64
N ILE A 459 4.68 -31.76 -20.81
CA ILE A 459 4.62 -33.21 -20.53
C ILE A 459 3.39 -33.53 -19.68
N TYR A 460 3.21 -32.78 -18.59
CA TYR A 460 2.04 -32.88 -17.73
C TYR A 460 1.29 -31.55 -17.73
N GLY A 461 0.00 -31.58 -18.07
CA GLY A 461 -0.86 -30.41 -18.02
C GLY A 461 -1.06 -29.92 -16.57
N PHE A 462 -1.91 -30.65 -15.84
CA PHE A 462 -2.12 -30.48 -14.40
C PHE A 462 -1.64 -31.70 -13.62
N SER A 463 -0.86 -31.47 -12.56
CA SER A 463 -0.28 -32.52 -11.71
C SER A 463 -0.68 -32.30 -10.25
N ILE A 464 -1.45 -33.21 -9.65
CA ILE A 464 -2.10 -32.98 -8.35
C ILE A 464 -1.79 -34.13 -7.38
N TRP A 465 -1.20 -33.84 -6.23
CA TRP A 465 -0.74 -34.85 -5.29
C TRP A 465 -1.23 -34.55 -3.88
N PHE A 466 -1.75 -35.56 -3.19
CA PHE A 466 -2.08 -35.50 -1.76
C PHE A 466 -3.00 -34.33 -1.36
N SER A 467 -3.86 -33.90 -2.28
CA SER A 467 -4.62 -32.64 -2.14
C SER A 467 -6.11 -32.88 -1.89
N GLU A 468 -6.77 -31.92 -1.25
CA GLU A 468 -8.18 -32.02 -0.88
C GLU A 468 -9.00 -30.82 -1.38
N GLY A 469 -10.21 -31.07 -1.89
CA GLY A 469 -11.15 -30.00 -2.25
C GLY A 469 -10.72 -29.15 -3.46
N VAL A 470 -9.81 -29.68 -4.29
CA VAL A 470 -9.34 -29.00 -5.50
C VAL A 470 -10.46 -28.97 -6.57
N ARG A 471 -10.64 -27.83 -7.23
CA ARG A 471 -11.60 -27.63 -8.32
C ARG A 471 -10.87 -27.16 -9.57
N LEU A 472 -10.93 -27.93 -10.66
CA LEU A 472 -10.50 -27.51 -11.99
C LEU A 472 -11.75 -27.20 -12.81
N LEU A 473 -11.92 -25.94 -13.20
CA LEU A 473 -13.11 -25.43 -13.88
C LEU A 473 -12.69 -24.76 -15.20
N GLY A 474 -13.25 -25.17 -16.34
CA GLY A 474 -13.05 -24.46 -17.61
C GLY A 474 -11.62 -24.49 -18.17
N ASN A 475 -10.72 -25.34 -17.66
CA ASN A 475 -9.31 -25.31 -18.07
C ASN A 475 -9.11 -25.92 -19.47
N GLU A 476 -8.17 -25.36 -20.24
CA GLU A 476 -7.75 -25.85 -21.55
C GLU A 476 -6.40 -26.56 -21.43
N VAL A 477 -6.32 -27.81 -21.90
CA VAL A 477 -5.06 -28.55 -21.98
C VAL A 477 -4.90 -29.11 -23.38
N ASN A 478 -3.80 -28.76 -24.04
CA ASN A 478 -3.53 -29.19 -25.41
C ASN A 478 -2.10 -29.73 -25.55
N THR A 479 -1.91 -30.62 -26.52
CA THR A 479 -0.61 -31.10 -27.02
C THR A 479 0.35 -31.58 -25.93
N SER A 480 -0.21 -32.10 -24.83
CA SER A 480 0.54 -32.60 -23.69
C SER A 480 0.47 -34.13 -23.60
N ASP A 481 1.47 -34.81 -23.01
CA ASP A 481 1.42 -36.27 -22.89
C ASP A 481 0.23 -36.69 -22.00
N ILE A 482 0.12 -36.09 -20.81
CA ILE A 482 -1.02 -36.31 -19.91
C ILE A 482 -1.69 -34.98 -19.58
N GLY A 483 -3.00 -34.89 -19.83
CA GLY A 483 -3.77 -33.69 -19.57
C GLY A 483 -3.86 -33.36 -18.08
N ILE A 484 -4.45 -34.26 -17.30
CA ILE A 484 -4.58 -34.13 -15.84
C ILE A 484 -4.15 -35.43 -15.18
N ILE A 485 -3.21 -35.35 -14.24
CA ILE A 485 -2.85 -36.47 -13.36
C ILE A 485 -3.12 -36.08 -11.91
N ALA A 486 -3.81 -36.95 -11.17
CA ALA A 486 -4.03 -36.78 -9.74
C ALA A 486 -3.74 -38.07 -8.95
N ARG A 487 -3.10 -37.94 -7.79
CA ARG A 487 -2.81 -39.06 -6.90
C ARG A 487 -3.16 -38.76 -5.45
N SER A 488 -3.82 -39.73 -4.82
CA SER A 488 -4.16 -39.70 -3.39
C SER A 488 -4.93 -38.43 -2.99
N CYS A 489 -5.85 -38.00 -3.85
CA CYS A 489 -6.65 -36.80 -3.66
C CYS A 489 -8.02 -37.10 -3.05
N ASN A 490 -8.67 -36.09 -2.45
CA ASN A 490 -10.03 -36.18 -1.92
C ASN A 490 -10.91 -35.04 -2.44
N ARG A 491 -12.16 -35.34 -2.80
CA ARG A 491 -13.17 -34.35 -3.24
C ARG A 491 -12.73 -33.51 -4.46
N LEU A 492 -11.94 -34.10 -5.37
CA LEU A 492 -11.48 -33.46 -6.60
C LEU A 492 -12.65 -33.22 -7.57
N GLN A 493 -12.77 -32.01 -8.11
CA GLN A 493 -13.76 -31.68 -9.14
C GLN A 493 -13.04 -31.28 -10.43
N ILE A 494 -13.35 -31.93 -11.55
CA ILE A 494 -12.83 -31.61 -12.88
C ILE A 494 -14.02 -31.32 -13.78
N ARG A 495 -14.21 -30.06 -14.14
CA ARG A 495 -15.41 -29.61 -14.82
C ARG A 495 -15.13 -28.70 -16.00
N ASP A 496 -15.95 -28.87 -17.03
CA ASP A 496 -16.06 -27.95 -18.17
C ASP A 496 -14.74 -27.70 -18.92
N GLY A 497 -13.74 -28.57 -18.77
CA GLY A 497 -12.44 -28.43 -19.41
C GLY A 497 -12.41 -28.91 -20.87
N SER A 498 -11.45 -28.39 -21.64
CA SER A 498 -11.15 -28.82 -23.01
C SER A 498 -9.80 -29.54 -23.02
N LEU A 499 -9.80 -30.85 -23.25
CA LEU A 499 -8.62 -31.70 -23.27
C LEU A 499 -8.40 -32.20 -24.70
N LYS A 500 -7.34 -31.73 -25.37
CA LYS A 500 -7.12 -31.96 -26.80
C LYS A 500 -5.73 -32.48 -27.14
N ALA A 501 -5.64 -33.40 -28.10
CA ALA A 501 -4.37 -33.89 -28.68
C ALA A 501 -3.39 -34.41 -27.61
N LEU A 502 -3.87 -35.31 -26.75
CA LEU A 502 -3.11 -35.86 -25.61
C LEU A 502 -2.89 -37.38 -25.77
N ASP A 503 -1.90 -37.94 -25.10
CA ASP A 503 -1.81 -39.41 -24.97
C ASP A 503 -2.85 -39.93 -23.97
N ILE A 504 -3.00 -39.26 -22.82
CA ILE A 504 -4.02 -39.57 -21.80
C ILE A 504 -4.75 -38.28 -21.41
N GLY A 505 -6.09 -38.32 -21.37
CA GLY A 505 -6.90 -37.17 -20.94
C GLY A 505 -6.76 -36.89 -19.44
N ILE A 506 -7.40 -37.71 -18.61
CA ILE A 506 -7.38 -37.62 -17.15
C ILE A 506 -6.91 -38.94 -16.56
N GLN A 507 -5.98 -38.91 -15.59
CA GLN A 507 -5.54 -40.07 -14.83
C GLN A 507 -5.65 -39.83 -13.32
N LEU A 508 -6.55 -40.56 -12.64
CA LEU A 508 -6.73 -40.49 -11.19
C LEU A 508 -6.33 -41.80 -10.52
N ILE A 509 -5.43 -41.70 -9.54
CA ILE A 509 -4.88 -42.83 -8.79
C ILE A 509 -5.18 -42.63 -7.30
N GLU A 510 -5.74 -43.64 -6.63
CA GLU A 510 -6.02 -43.62 -5.18
C GLU A 510 -6.87 -42.39 -4.74
N THR A 511 -7.77 -41.91 -5.61
CA THR A 511 -8.54 -40.69 -5.35
C THR A 511 -9.94 -41.01 -4.84
N THR A 512 -10.40 -40.28 -3.81
CA THR A 512 -11.72 -40.50 -3.18
C THR A 512 -12.69 -39.39 -3.53
N ASN A 513 -13.93 -39.76 -3.88
CA ASN A 513 -15.01 -38.86 -4.28
C ASN A 513 -14.64 -37.86 -5.41
N PRO A 514 -13.95 -38.28 -6.50
CA PRO A 514 -13.74 -37.38 -7.64
C PRO A 514 -15.03 -37.19 -8.45
N ARG A 515 -15.23 -35.98 -8.99
CA ARG A 515 -16.35 -35.64 -9.88
C ARG A 515 -15.82 -35.10 -11.20
N ILE A 516 -16.11 -35.79 -12.30
CA ILE A 516 -15.67 -35.44 -13.65
C ILE A 516 -16.89 -35.16 -14.50
N SER A 517 -17.11 -33.90 -14.91
CA SER A 517 -18.31 -33.56 -15.68
C SER A 517 -18.17 -32.39 -16.63
N GLY A 518 -18.90 -32.39 -17.74
CA GLY A 518 -18.88 -31.28 -18.69
C GLY A 518 -17.59 -31.16 -19.48
N ASN A 519 -16.64 -32.08 -19.40
CA ASN A 519 -15.37 -31.94 -20.12
C ASN A 519 -15.50 -32.40 -21.58
N THR A 520 -14.73 -31.80 -22.49
CA THR A 520 -14.57 -32.25 -23.87
C THR A 520 -13.19 -32.89 -24.04
N PHE A 521 -13.18 -34.14 -24.51
CA PHE A 521 -11.99 -34.88 -24.90
C PHE A 521 -11.97 -34.96 -26.42
N ASP A 522 -10.92 -34.44 -27.06
CA ASP A 522 -10.76 -34.41 -28.52
C ASP A 522 -9.37 -34.92 -28.92
N GLU A 523 -9.28 -35.82 -29.89
CA GLU A 523 -8.00 -36.32 -30.42
C GLU A 523 -7.10 -36.95 -29.33
N ILE A 524 -7.67 -37.76 -28.42
CA ILE A 524 -6.92 -38.45 -27.36
C ILE A 524 -6.40 -39.79 -27.89
N LEU A 525 -5.08 -39.98 -27.98
CA LEU A 525 -4.48 -41.18 -28.59
C LEU A 525 -4.72 -42.45 -27.78
N GLY A 526 -4.66 -42.36 -26.45
CA GLY A 526 -4.88 -43.46 -25.51
C GLY A 526 -6.24 -43.36 -24.81
N GLU A 527 -6.23 -43.49 -23.48
CA GLU A 527 -7.42 -43.43 -22.64
C GLU A 527 -7.82 -41.98 -22.32
N ALA A 528 -9.09 -41.62 -22.55
CA ALA A 528 -9.62 -40.33 -22.13
C ALA A 528 -9.68 -40.21 -20.59
N ILE A 529 -10.07 -41.27 -19.88
CA ILE A 529 -10.14 -41.28 -18.41
C ILE A 529 -9.55 -42.58 -17.82
N VAL A 530 -8.52 -42.49 -16.99
CA VAL A 530 -7.93 -43.63 -16.25
C VAL A 530 -8.25 -43.48 -14.76
N LEU A 531 -8.91 -44.47 -14.16
CA LEU A 531 -9.20 -44.52 -12.72
C LEU A 531 -8.57 -45.79 -12.12
N LYS A 532 -7.67 -45.63 -11.16
CA LYS A 532 -6.99 -46.74 -10.47
C LYS A 532 -7.13 -46.60 -8.96
N TYR A 533 -7.66 -47.61 -8.28
CA TYR A 533 -7.85 -47.61 -6.81
C TYR A 533 -8.64 -46.40 -6.28
N SER A 534 -9.46 -45.78 -7.13
CA SER A 534 -10.25 -44.59 -6.83
C SER A 534 -11.69 -44.97 -6.48
N ASN A 535 -12.25 -44.37 -5.42
CA ASN A 535 -13.57 -44.74 -4.89
C ASN A 535 -14.53 -43.55 -4.83
N ASP A 536 -15.83 -43.85 -4.80
CA ASP A 536 -16.94 -42.91 -4.78
C ASP A 536 -16.92 -41.90 -5.94
N PHE A 537 -16.35 -42.29 -7.09
CA PHE A 537 -16.24 -41.41 -8.24
C PHE A 537 -17.59 -41.20 -8.95
N SER A 538 -17.74 -40.05 -9.61
CA SER A 538 -18.87 -39.77 -10.52
C SER A 538 -18.38 -39.15 -11.82
N VAL A 539 -18.75 -39.77 -12.95
CA VAL A 539 -18.41 -39.25 -14.30
C VAL A 539 -19.69 -39.08 -15.13
N TYR A 540 -20.03 -37.86 -15.53
CA TYR A 540 -21.28 -37.56 -16.26
C TYR A 540 -21.16 -36.30 -17.14
N GLN A 541 -21.98 -36.18 -18.18
CA GLN A 541 -22.03 -35.01 -19.07
C GLN A 541 -20.70 -34.65 -19.78
N ASN A 542 -19.80 -35.61 -19.99
CA ASN A 542 -18.58 -35.39 -20.78
C ASN A 542 -18.82 -35.73 -22.27
N ASN A 543 -18.08 -35.04 -23.14
CA ASN A 543 -18.07 -35.22 -24.59
C ASN A 543 -16.76 -35.91 -25.01
N PHE A 544 -16.85 -36.97 -25.80
CA PHE A 544 -15.69 -37.74 -26.28
C PHE A 544 -15.68 -37.77 -27.81
N LYS A 545 -14.63 -37.20 -28.40
CA LYS A 545 -14.43 -37.10 -29.85
C LYS A 545 -13.03 -37.61 -30.20
N ASP A 546 -12.94 -38.49 -31.19
CA ASP A 546 -11.66 -39.03 -31.69
C ASP A 546 -10.73 -39.54 -30.57
N VAL A 547 -11.26 -40.34 -29.64
CA VAL A 547 -10.49 -40.90 -28.51
C VAL A 547 -10.18 -42.39 -28.70
N GLY A 548 -9.01 -42.85 -28.26
CA GLY A 548 -8.59 -44.26 -28.36
C GLY A 548 -9.47 -45.19 -27.51
N SER A 549 -9.72 -44.82 -26.26
CA SER A 549 -10.74 -45.44 -25.40
C SER A 549 -11.34 -44.40 -24.45
N TYR A 550 -12.56 -44.65 -23.96
CA TYR A 550 -13.25 -43.71 -23.07
C TYR A 550 -12.72 -43.75 -21.66
N ALA A 551 -12.57 -44.96 -21.11
CA ALA A 551 -12.01 -45.12 -19.79
C ALA A 551 -11.37 -46.48 -19.55
N ASP A 552 -10.33 -46.47 -18.71
CA ASP A 552 -9.72 -47.65 -18.06
C ASP A 552 -9.96 -47.55 -16.54
N ILE A 553 -10.76 -48.46 -15.99
CA ILE A 553 -11.20 -48.43 -14.59
C ILE A 553 -10.76 -49.71 -13.88
N ILE A 554 -9.89 -49.57 -12.87
CA ILE A 554 -9.20 -50.67 -12.19
C ILE A 554 -9.36 -50.56 -10.67
N ASP A 555 -9.97 -51.58 -10.07
CA ASP A 555 -10.15 -51.71 -8.62
C ASP A 555 -10.81 -50.47 -7.99
N CYS A 556 -11.88 -50.00 -8.64
CA CYS A 556 -12.62 -48.81 -8.28
C CYS A 556 -14.08 -49.12 -7.92
N LEU A 557 -14.65 -48.28 -7.04
CA LEU A 557 -16.09 -48.23 -6.75
C LEU A 557 -16.64 -46.86 -7.11
N GLY A 558 -17.66 -46.78 -7.97
CA GLY A 558 -18.26 -45.50 -8.33
C GLY A 558 -19.32 -45.59 -9.42
N THR A 559 -19.70 -44.44 -9.98
CA THR A 559 -20.74 -44.32 -11.01
C THR A 559 -20.20 -43.66 -12.26
N PHE A 560 -20.35 -44.35 -13.39
CA PHE A 560 -20.06 -43.81 -14.72
C PHE A 560 -21.39 -43.70 -15.48
N TYR A 561 -21.89 -42.48 -15.67
CA TYR A 561 -23.22 -42.25 -16.20
C TYR A 561 -23.23 -42.34 -17.72
N LYS A 562 -24.08 -43.20 -18.26
CA LYS A 562 -24.40 -43.31 -19.70
C LYS A 562 -25.76 -42.66 -19.98
N VAL A 563 -25.98 -42.14 -21.20
CA VAL A 563 -27.17 -41.39 -21.63
C VAL A 563 -28.51 -41.99 -21.12
N VAL A 564 -29.42 -41.11 -20.72
CA VAL A 564 -30.85 -41.40 -20.48
C VAL A 564 -31.67 -40.66 -21.55
N ASP A 565 -32.55 -41.39 -22.22
CA ASP A 565 -33.33 -40.89 -23.35
C ASP A 565 -34.41 -39.87 -22.93
N ASN A 566 -34.50 -38.80 -23.73
CA ASN A 566 -35.57 -37.83 -23.96
C ASN A 566 -36.24 -36.91 -22.92
N GLU A 567 -36.05 -36.96 -21.58
CA GLU A 567 -36.68 -35.90 -20.73
C GLU A 567 -35.86 -35.38 -19.53
N THR A 568 -34.66 -35.90 -19.22
CA THR A 568 -33.73 -35.25 -18.26
C THR A 568 -32.30 -35.76 -18.44
N ALA A 569 -31.40 -34.94 -18.98
CA ALA A 569 -30.05 -35.37 -19.38
C ALA A 569 -29.04 -35.33 -18.21
N TYR A 570 -28.66 -36.50 -17.69
CA TYR A 570 -27.62 -36.69 -16.65
C TYR A 570 -26.45 -37.61 -17.09
N GLY A 571 -26.29 -37.93 -18.39
CA GLY A 571 -25.29 -38.90 -18.88
C GLY A 571 -24.14 -38.27 -19.69
N ASN A 572 -23.02 -38.98 -19.84
CA ASN A 572 -21.98 -38.69 -20.84
C ASN A 572 -22.54 -38.88 -22.26
N TYR A 573 -22.06 -38.13 -23.26
CA TYR A 573 -22.62 -38.09 -24.61
C TYR A 573 -21.91 -39.09 -25.55
N TYR A 574 -22.70 -39.91 -26.26
CA TYR A 574 -22.28 -40.96 -27.22
C TYR A 574 -23.22 -40.96 -28.44
N ASN A 575 -22.80 -41.50 -29.59
CA ASN A 575 -23.60 -41.45 -30.82
C ASN A 575 -24.80 -42.45 -30.85
N GLU A 576 -24.85 -43.53 -30.02
CA GLU A 576 -26.05 -44.41 -29.92
C GLU A 576 -26.33 -45.06 -28.54
N VAL A 577 -27.60 -45.41 -28.29
CA VAL A 577 -28.27 -45.55 -26.97
C VAL A 577 -28.17 -46.95 -26.33
N VAL A 578 -27.72 -46.99 -25.06
CA VAL A 578 -28.17 -47.95 -24.04
C VAL A 578 -28.48 -47.15 -22.78
N THR A 579 -29.70 -47.26 -22.25
CA THR A 579 -30.22 -46.40 -21.18
C THR A 579 -29.84 -46.86 -19.77
N GLY A 580 -29.29 -45.96 -18.96
CA GLY A 580 -29.10 -46.12 -17.50
C GLY A 580 -27.65 -45.87 -17.00
N PRO A 581 -27.47 -45.50 -15.72
CA PRO A 581 -26.13 -45.39 -15.12
C PRO A 581 -25.44 -46.76 -15.07
N VAL A 582 -24.13 -46.77 -15.34
CA VAL A 582 -23.29 -47.96 -15.14
C VAL A 582 -22.69 -47.86 -13.74
N TYR A 583 -23.15 -48.72 -12.84
CA TYR A 583 -22.52 -48.90 -11.53
C TYR A 583 -21.29 -49.79 -11.70
N ILE A 584 -20.12 -49.27 -11.31
CA ILE A 584 -18.85 -49.96 -11.46
C ILE A 584 -18.39 -50.32 -10.04
N ASP A 585 -18.50 -51.62 -9.72
CA ASP A 585 -17.98 -52.26 -8.52
C ASP A 585 -17.04 -53.36 -8.99
N THR A 586 -15.74 -53.07 -9.04
CA THR A 586 -14.77 -53.91 -9.77
C THR A 586 -13.75 -54.56 -8.85
N VAL A 587 -13.54 -55.87 -9.10
CA VAL A 587 -12.38 -56.66 -8.64
C VAL A 587 -11.50 -57.06 -9.85
N GLY A 588 -11.61 -56.33 -10.97
CA GLY A 588 -10.93 -56.61 -12.24
C GLY A 588 -11.03 -55.44 -13.23
N ILE A 589 -10.18 -55.44 -14.26
CA ILE A 589 -10.06 -54.36 -15.27
C ILE A 589 -11.34 -54.28 -16.12
N ILE A 590 -11.97 -53.10 -16.18
CA ILE A 590 -13.06 -52.78 -17.12
C ILE A 590 -12.57 -51.67 -18.04
N GLU A 591 -12.40 -52.01 -19.32
CA GLU A 591 -12.19 -51.06 -20.41
C GLU A 591 -13.55 -50.68 -21.01
N ILE A 592 -13.79 -49.38 -21.18
CA ILE A 592 -15.00 -48.85 -21.81
C ILE A 592 -14.65 -48.41 -23.24
N TYR A 593 -15.14 -49.15 -24.22
CA TYR A 593 -14.93 -48.88 -25.64
C TYR A 593 -16.12 -48.19 -26.28
N ASP A 594 -15.82 -47.47 -27.36
CA ASP A 594 -16.79 -46.97 -28.32
C ASP A 594 -16.81 -47.76 -29.61
N GLU A 595 -17.98 -47.93 -30.19
CA GLU A 595 -18.13 -48.37 -31.59
C GLU A 595 -18.60 -47.22 -32.51
N TYR A 596 -19.00 -46.06 -31.96
CA TYR A 596 -19.65 -44.95 -32.67
C TYR A 596 -19.24 -43.56 -32.11
N PRO A 597 -18.05 -43.04 -32.47
CA PRO A 597 -17.59 -41.73 -32.04
C PRO A 597 -18.51 -40.61 -32.53
N LEU A 598 -18.52 -39.48 -31.80
CA LEU A 598 -19.26 -38.30 -32.21
C LEU A 598 -18.62 -37.68 -33.47
N ASP A 599 -19.41 -37.50 -34.53
CA ASP A 599 -18.97 -36.87 -35.77
C ASP A 599 -18.71 -35.35 -35.61
N LEU A 600 -19.30 -34.73 -34.59
CA LEU A 600 -19.20 -33.29 -34.30
C LEU A 600 -19.06 -33.08 -32.79
N ALA A 601 -18.30 -32.05 -32.38
CA ALA A 601 -18.14 -31.70 -30.98
C ALA A 601 -19.46 -31.17 -30.39
N TYR A 602 -19.91 -31.75 -29.28
CA TYR A 602 -20.95 -31.15 -28.46
C TYR A 602 -20.31 -30.07 -27.58
N VAL A 603 -20.68 -28.81 -27.78
CA VAL A 603 -20.05 -27.70 -27.07
C VAL A 603 -20.66 -27.51 -25.68
N VAL A 604 -19.74 -27.48 -24.70
CA VAL A 604 -20.02 -27.28 -23.28
C VAL A 604 -20.37 -25.83 -23.07
N LYS A 605 -21.39 -25.59 -22.24
CA LYS A 605 -21.84 -24.23 -21.94
C LYS A 605 -20.77 -23.49 -21.13
N PRO A 606 -20.54 -22.18 -21.35
CA PRO A 606 -19.76 -21.34 -20.47
C PRO A 606 -20.26 -21.44 -19.04
N THR A 607 -19.32 -21.50 -18.11
CA THR A 607 -19.59 -21.56 -16.68
C THR A 607 -19.20 -20.22 -16.06
N ILE A 608 -20.08 -19.58 -15.29
CA ILE A 608 -19.67 -18.45 -14.44
C ILE A 608 -18.97 -19.03 -13.23
N GLU A 609 -17.77 -18.52 -12.98
CA GLU A 609 -16.95 -18.94 -11.85
C GLU A 609 -17.33 -18.17 -10.59
N PHE A 610 -17.64 -16.88 -10.74
CA PHE A 610 -17.93 -16.01 -9.60
C PHE A 610 -18.83 -14.83 -9.98
N VAL A 611 -19.64 -14.39 -9.01
CA VAL A 611 -20.39 -13.14 -9.03
C VAL A 611 -20.14 -12.46 -7.67
N SER A 612 -19.27 -11.45 -7.63
CA SER A 612 -19.10 -10.58 -6.44
C SER A 612 -19.96 -9.34 -6.56
N ARG A 613 -20.24 -8.75 -5.40
CA ARG A 613 -20.61 -7.35 -5.27
C ARG A 613 -19.62 -6.61 -4.38
N ASP A 614 -19.38 -5.34 -4.66
CA ASP A 614 -18.50 -4.44 -3.90
C ASP A 614 -19.00 -4.19 -2.47
N ASN A 615 -20.31 -4.11 -2.26
CA ASN A 615 -20.92 -3.83 -0.96
C ASN A 615 -21.80 -4.98 -0.46
N ALA A 616 -21.49 -5.50 0.73
CA ALA A 616 -22.27 -6.55 1.36
C ALA A 616 -23.71 -6.11 1.71
N ILE A 617 -23.94 -4.81 1.98
CA ILE A 617 -25.24 -4.19 2.26
C ILE A 617 -25.23 -2.75 1.68
N PRO A 618 -25.61 -2.55 0.41
CA PRO A 618 -25.59 -1.22 -0.23
C PRO A 618 -26.64 -0.28 0.37
N THR A 619 -26.38 1.02 0.37
CA THR A 619 -27.34 2.08 0.75
C THR A 619 -28.07 2.66 -0.47
N ASP A 620 -29.05 3.54 -0.26
CA ASP A 620 -29.85 4.17 -1.33
C ASP A 620 -29.10 5.24 -2.15
N ILE A 621 -27.84 5.49 -1.84
CA ILE A 621 -26.94 6.35 -2.60
C ILE A 621 -25.77 5.58 -3.23
N ASP A 622 -25.63 4.29 -2.89
CA ASP A 622 -24.53 3.47 -3.39
C ASP A 622 -24.94 2.80 -4.70
N ASP A 623 -24.09 2.98 -5.70
CA ASP A 623 -24.08 2.13 -6.87
C ASP A 623 -23.67 0.70 -6.44
N VAL A 624 -24.29 -0.33 -7.03
CA VAL A 624 -23.91 -1.73 -6.78
C VAL A 624 -23.09 -2.23 -7.96
N THR A 625 -21.80 -2.42 -7.74
CA THR A 625 -20.92 -3.02 -8.75
C THR A 625 -21.04 -4.54 -8.67
N VAL A 626 -21.52 -5.16 -9.74
CA VAL A 626 -21.53 -6.62 -9.91
C VAL A 626 -20.38 -7.00 -10.81
N GLU A 627 -19.47 -7.81 -10.29
CA GLU A 627 -18.36 -8.34 -11.09
C GLU A 627 -18.56 -9.83 -11.33
N THR A 628 -18.29 -10.26 -12.56
CA THR A 628 -18.35 -11.66 -12.92
C THR A 628 -17.22 -12.06 -13.84
N GLN A 629 -16.76 -13.29 -13.70
CA GLN A 629 -15.76 -13.91 -14.56
C GLN A 629 -16.46 -14.98 -15.40
N ILE A 630 -16.38 -14.83 -16.73
CA ILE A 630 -16.91 -15.81 -17.67
C ILE A 630 -15.77 -16.34 -18.52
N PHE A 631 -15.58 -17.66 -18.46
CA PHE A 631 -14.76 -18.38 -19.40
C PHE A 631 -15.38 -18.32 -20.79
N VAL A 632 -14.61 -17.84 -21.77
CA VAL A 632 -15.04 -17.83 -23.16
C VAL A 632 -14.15 -18.80 -23.93
N PRO A 633 -14.68 -19.96 -24.38
CA PRO A 633 -13.90 -20.90 -25.17
C PRO A 633 -13.28 -20.23 -26.40
N THR A 634 -12.05 -20.61 -26.72
CA THR A 634 -11.31 -20.09 -27.87
C THR A 634 -12.15 -20.21 -29.16
N GLY A 635 -12.33 -19.08 -29.87
CA GLY A 635 -13.13 -19.02 -31.10
C GLY A 635 -14.62 -18.71 -30.90
N VAL A 636 -15.08 -18.54 -29.66
CA VAL A 636 -16.45 -18.12 -29.34
C VAL A 636 -16.48 -16.63 -29.04
N ALA A 637 -17.24 -15.84 -29.80
CA ALA A 637 -17.55 -14.46 -29.42
C ALA A 637 -18.85 -14.40 -28.62
N ILE A 638 -18.83 -13.69 -27.49
CA ILE A 638 -19.98 -13.45 -26.62
C ILE A 638 -20.20 -11.96 -26.32
N THR A 639 -21.43 -11.61 -25.97
CA THR A 639 -21.90 -10.35 -25.41
C THR A 639 -22.52 -10.67 -24.06
N VAL A 640 -22.23 -9.88 -23.04
CA VAL A 640 -22.67 -10.16 -21.67
C VAL A 640 -23.47 -8.99 -21.15
N TYR A 641 -24.61 -9.30 -20.54
CA TYR A 641 -25.52 -8.34 -19.95
C TYR A 641 -25.63 -8.58 -18.44
N LEU A 642 -25.54 -7.52 -17.64
CA LEU A 642 -26.08 -7.50 -16.30
C LEU A 642 -27.56 -7.13 -16.41
N GLU A 643 -28.43 -8.10 -16.19
CA GLU A 643 -29.87 -7.86 -16.14
C GLU A 643 -30.30 -7.74 -14.68
N TYR A 644 -31.12 -6.75 -14.35
CA TYR A 644 -31.71 -6.64 -13.02
C TYR A 644 -33.18 -6.21 -13.09
N ILE A 645 -33.96 -6.55 -12.07
CA ILE A 645 -35.37 -6.22 -11.93
C ILE A 645 -35.66 -5.82 -10.49
N ALA A 646 -36.42 -4.74 -10.31
CA ALA A 646 -36.88 -4.30 -9.02
C ALA A 646 -38.26 -4.91 -8.69
N ASN A 647 -38.57 -5.21 -7.43
CA ASN A 647 -39.81 -5.87 -6.96
C ASN A 647 -41.16 -5.20 -7.35
N TYR A 648 -41.14 -4.07 -8.08
CA TYR A 648 -42.31 -3.38 -8.62
C TYR A 648 -42.23 -3.10 -10.14
N GLU A 649 -41.24 -3.66 -10.82
CA GLU A 649 -41.07 -3.55 -12.27
C GLU A 649 -41.53 -4.84 -12.97
N ASP A 650 -42.09 -4.71 -14.18
CA ASP A 650 -42.58 -5.85 -14.97
C ASP A 650 -41.51 -6.42 -15.93
N ASP A 651 -40.44 -5.67 -16.20
CA ASP A 651 -39.42 -5.97 -17.20
C ASP A 651 -38.01 -5.91 -16.60
N TRP A 652 -37.11 -6.77 -17.09
CA TRP A 652 -35.69 -6.72 -16.73
C TRP A 652 -35.01 -5.54 -17.43
N THR A 653 -34.26 -4.74 -16.66
CA THR A 653 -33.33 -3.76 -17.22
C THR A 653 -32.02 -4.46 -17.54
N ALA A 654 -31.59 -4.39 -18.80
CA ALA A 654 -30.33 -4.99 -19.27
C ALA A 654 -29.26 -3.92 -19.46
N ILE A 655 -28.12 -4.10 -18.79
CA ILE A 655 -26.91 -3.30 -18.99
C ILE A 655 -25.93 -4.17 -19.76
N ASP A 656 -25.48 -3.72 -20.93
CA ASP A 656 -24.36 -4.38 -21.63
C ASP A 656 -23.08 -4.14 -20.84
N ILE A 657 -22.51 -5.22 -20.31
CA ILE A 657 -21.29 -5.20 -19.50
C ILE A 657 -20.12 -5.84 -20.25
N THR A 658 -20.30 -6.13 -21.55
CA THR A 658 -19.23 -6.66 -22.39
C THR A 658 -18.04 -5.69 -22.32
N PRO A 659 -16.87 -6.12 -21.82
CA PRO A 659 -15.76 -5.21 -21.57
C PRO A 659 -15.39 -4.49 -22.86
N SER A 660 -15.12 -3.19 -22.74
CA SER A 660 -14.46 -2.42 -23.79
C SER A 660 -12.94 -2.65 -23.82
N GLU A 661 -12.41 -3.34 -22.83
CA GLU A 661 -10.99 -3.59 -22.61
C GLU A 661 -10.59 -4.98 -23.09
N ASP A 662 -9.30 -5.15 -23.39
CA ASP A 662 -8.76 -6.41 -23.89
C ASP A 662 -8.94 -7.53 -22.84
N PRO A 663 -9.24 -8.78 -23.26
CA PRO A 663 -9.35 -9.93 -22.38
C PRO A 663 -8.14 -10.06 -21.44
N VAL A 664 -8.38 -10.41 -20.17
CA VAL A 664 -7.30 -10.75 -19.24
C VAL A 664 -6.76 -12.14 -19.63
N GLY A 665 -5.57 -12.15 -20.25
CA GLY A 665 -4.90 -13.36 -20.75
C GLY A 665 -5.14 -13.63 -22.24
N GLN A 666 -4.13 -14.15 -22.93
CA GLN A 666 -4.18 -14.41 -24.38
C GLN A 666 -4.75 -15.78 -24.75
N ILE A 667 -4.96 -16.69 -23.80
CA ILE A 667 -5.37 -18.07 -24.09
C ILE A 667 -6.49 -18.50 -23.15
N GLY A 668 -7.64 -18.93 -23.69
CA GLY A 668 -8.81 -19.33 -22.89
C GLY A 668 -9.42 -18.20 -22.07
N ALA A 669 -9.40 -16.96 -22.58
CA ALA A 669 -9.65 -15.73 -21.83
C ALA A 669 -10.88 -15.80 -20.90
N ILE A 670 -10.64 -15.56 -19.61
CA ILE A 670 -11.68 -15.04 -18.73
C ILE A 670 -11.76 -13.55 -18.99
N ASN A 671 -12.93 -13.14 -19.45
CA ASN A 671 -13.29 -11.74 -19.44
C ASN A 671 -13.87 -11.44 -18.05
N ARG A 672 -13.33 -10.42 -17.38
CA ARG A 672 -13.98 -9.82 -16.21
C ARG A 672 -15.02 -8.85 -16.75
N TYR A 673 -16.26 -9.04 -16.34
CA TYR A 673 -17.37 -8.17 -16.68
C TYR A 673 -17.76 -7.45 -15.40
N SER A 674 -17.84 -6.12 -15.47
CA SER A 674 -18.30 -5.30 -14.37
C SER A 674 -19.50 -4.49 -14.84
N GLY A 675 -20.59 -4.57 -14.09
CA GLY A 675 -21.79 -3.79 -14.33
C GLY A 675 -22.21 -3.06 -13.08
N ILE A 676 -22.67 -1.83 -13.26
CA ILE A 676 -23.17 -1.00 -12.17
C ILE A 676 -24.69 -1.00 -12.21
N ILE A 677 -25.32 -1.52 -11.15
CA ILE A 677 -26.75 -1.29 -10.91
C ILE A 677 -26.85 0.08 -10.24
N PRO A 678 -27.56 1.06 -10.84
CA PRO A 678 -27.69 2.39 -10.26
C PRO A 678 -28.47 2.33 -8.93
N ALA A 679 -28.27 3.35 -8.09
CA ALA A 679 -29.03 3.49 -6.86
C ALA A 679 -30.57 3.49 -7.09
N TYR A 680 -31.30 2.74 -6.26
CA TYR A 680 -32.77 2.63 -6.29
C TYR A 680 -33.42 3.29 -5.05
N PRO A 681 -34.67 3.79 -5.16
CA PRO A 681 -35.40 4.35 -4.01
C PRO A 681 -35.63 3.32 -2.87
N TYR A 682 -36.04 3.82 -1.70
CA TYR A 682 -36.40 2.99 -0.56
C TYR A 682 -37.49 1.94 -0.86
N ASP A 683 -37.40 0.78 -0.20
CA ASP A 683 -38.29 -0.39 -0.27
C ASP A 683 -38.21 -1.26 -1.54
N TYR A 684 -37.24 -1.01 -2.41
CA TYR A 684 -37.01 -1.88 -3.57
C TYR A 684 -36.12 -3.08 -3.22
N THR A 685 -36.57 -4.27 -3.63
CA THR A 685 -35.73 -5.48 -3.68
C THR A 685 -35.25 -5.67 -5.10
N ILE A 686 -33.94 -5.69 -5.30
CA ILE A 686 -33.33 -5.94 -6.61
C ILE A 686 -32.96 -7.41 -6.74
N ILE A 687 -33.44 -8.03 -7.81
CA ILE A 687 -32.98 -9.34 -8.27
C ILE A 687 -32.15 -9.07 -9.52
N TYR A 688 -30.91 -9.55 -9.56
CA TYR A 688 -30.06 -9.42 -10.74
C TYR A 688 -29.55 -10.77 -11.21
N ARG A 689 -29.16 -10.81 -12.48
CA ARG A 689 -28.59 -11.97 -13.17
C ARG A 689 -27.60 -11.54 -14.23
N VAL A 690 -26.62 -12.39 -14.48
CA VAL A 690 -25.72 -12.26 -15.62
C VAL A 690 -26.28 -13.09 -16.78
N LYS A 691 -26.44 -12.46 -17.93
CA LYS A 691 -26.91 -13.07 -19.18
C LYS A 691 -25.82 -13.04 -20.22
N VAL A 692 -25.47 -14.21 -20.76
CA VAL A 692 -24.51 -14.34 -21.85
C VAL A 692 -25.24 -14.62 -23.16
N GLN A 693 -24.89 -13.89 -24.20
CA GLN A 693 -25.41 -14.01 -25.56
C GLN A 693 -24.27 -14.26 -26.53
N TYR A 694 -24.36 -15.30 -27.36
CA TYR A 694 -23.32 -15.60 -28.35
C TYR A 694 -23.51 -14.80 -29.63
N SER A 695 -22.41 -14.53 -30.32
CA SER A 695 -22.45 -13.89 -31.63
C SER A 695 -23.10 -14.79 -32.69
N GLU A 696 -23.73 -14.18 -33.69
CA GLU A 696 -24.32 -14.90 -34.84
C GLU A 696 -23.26 -15.72 -35.59
N GLN A 697 -21.99 -15.27 -35.61
CA GLN A 697 -20.86 -16.04 -36.17
C GLN A 697 -20.56 -17.31 -35.37
N SER A 698 -20.58 -17.24 -34.04
CA SER A 698 -20.36 -18.41 -33.17
C SER A 698 -21.46 -19.46 -33.36
N VAL A 699 -22.70 -19.01 -33.56
CA VAL A 699 -23.87 -19.88 -33.79
C VAL A 699 -23.83 -20.51 -35.18
N THR A 700 -23.53 -19.72 -36.22
CA THR A 700 -23.53 -20.20 -37.63
C THR A 700 -22.34 -21.08 -37.99
N ALA A 701 -21.27 -21.08 -37.19
CA ALA A 701 -20.14 -21.99 -37.34
C ALA A 701 -20.40 -23.40 -36.78
N ASP A 702 -21.64 -23.71 -36.37
CA ASP A 702 -22.03 -24.94 -35.65
C ASP A 702 -21.20 -25.18 -34.37
N ILE A 703 -20.58 -24.12 -33.82
CA ILE A 703 -19.87 -24.19 -32.54
C ILE A 703 -20.90 -24.27 -31.41
N ILE A 704 -22.15 -23.84 -31.59
CA ILE A 704 -23.17 -23.86 -30.53
C ILE A 704 -24.53 -24.14 -31.16
N THR A 705 -25.28 -25.11 -30.63
CA THR A 705 -26.62 -25.42 -31.16
C THR A 705 -27.60 -24.26 -30.91
N GLU A 706 -28.29 -23.83 -31.96
CA GLU A 706 -29.19 -22.66 -31.98
C GLU A 706 -30.19 -22.60 -30.81
N ASN A 707 -30.37 -21.36 -30.34
CA ASN A 707 -31.05 -20.90 -29.12
C ASN A 707 -30.23 -21.08 -27.86
N SER A 708 -29.85 -19.96 -27.23
CA SER A 708 -30.06 -19.70 -25.79
C SER A 708 -29.20 -18.51 -25.35
N THR A 709 -29.85 -17.38 -25.09
CA THR A 709 -29.38 -16.52 -24.00
C THR A 709 -29.45 -17.32 -22.71
N TYR A 710 -28.36 -17.40 -21.98
CA TYR A 710 -28.31 -18.15 -20.72
C TYR A 710 -28.27 -17.18 -19.54
N THR A 711 -29.23 -17.31 -18.64
CA THR A 711 -29.21 -16.73 -17.29
C THR A 711 -28.33 -17.62 -16.43
N ILE A 712 -27.22 -17.09 -15.92
CA ILE A 712 -26.21 -17.96 -15.33
C ILE A 712 -26.33 -18.05 -13.80
N ILE A 713 -26.69 -16.97 -13.09
CA ILE A 713 -26.95 -16.97 -11.64
C ILE A 713 -28.02 -15.91 -11.32
N GLU A 714 -29.06 -16.27 -10.55
CA GLU A 714 -29.96 -15.31 -9.89
C GLU A 714 -29.41 -15.04 -8.46
N SER A 715 -29.16 -13.78 -8.10
CA SER A 715 -28.86 -13.45 -6.70
C SER A 715 -30.12 -13.68 -5.86
N LEU A 716 -29.98 -14.38 -4.73
CA LEU A 716 -31.01 -14.35 -3.69
C LEU A 716 -31.11 -12.91 -3.19
N GLU A 717 -32.33 -12.37 -3.25
CA GLU A 717 -32.82 -11.06 -2.78
C GLU A 717 -31.75 -10.23 -2.04
N THR A 718 -31.36 -9.07 -2.60
CA THR A 718 -30.54 -8.11 -1.87
C THR A 718 -31.48 -7.14 -1.14
N PRO A 719 -31.72 -7.28 0.17
CA PRO A 719 -32.46 -6.26 0.88
C PRO A 719 -31.48 -5.12 1.20
N ILE A 720 -31.68 -3.97 0.56
CA ILE A 720 -31.12 -2.70 1.02
C ILE A 720 -31.86 -2.39 2.34
N ILE A 721 -31.22 -2.57 3.50
CA ILE A 721 -31.81 -2.32 4.84
C ILE A 721 -31.03 -1.22 5.54
N ILE A 722 -31.75 -0.18 6.01
CA ILE A 722 -31.20 0.95 6.77
C ILE A 722 -31.48 0.83 8.27
N GLY A 723 -30.52 1.28 9.10
CA GLY A 723 -30.64 1.39 10.56
C GLY A 723 -31.63 2.47 11.05
N ASP A 724 -32.08 2.36 12.29
CA ASP A 724 -33.05 3.29 12.89
C ASP A 724 -32.44 4.71 13.11
N PRO A 725 -33.21 5.79 12.91
CA PRO A 725 -32.77 7.13 13.31
C PRO A 725 -32.76 7.28 14.83
N ASP A 726 -31.74 7.96 15.38
CA ASP A 726 -31.64 8.28 16.80
C ASP A 726 -32.50 9.51 17.16
N VAL A 727 -33.37 9.37 18.16
CA VAL A 727 -34.19 10.47 18.71
C VAL A 727 -33.75 10.77 20.14
N LEU A 728 -33.29 12.00 20.39
CA LEU A 728 -32.94 12.52 21.73
C LEU A 728 -33.96 13.56 22.16
N ILE A 729 -34.29 13.60 23.47
CA ILE A 729 -35.17 14.61 24.08
C ILE A 729 -34.35 15.37 25.11
N GLU A 730 -34.35 16.70 25.01
CA GLU A 730 -33.65 17.60 25.94
C GLU A 730 -34.65 18.49 26.66
N VAL A 731 -34.40 18.80 27.93
CA VAL A 731 -35.19 19.75 28.73
C VAL A 731 -34.24 20.85 29.22
N GLU A 732 -34.63 22.10 28.99
CA GLU A 732 -33.91 23.29 29.49
C GLU A 732 -34.47 23.66 30.87
N ASP A 733 -33.59 23.79 31.87
CA ASP A 733 -34.00 24.20 33.22
C ASP A 733 -34.15 25.72 33.37
N GLU A 734 -34.60 26.19 34.54
CA GLU A 734 -34.80 27.63 34.83
C GLU A 734 -33.53 28.49 34.68
N GLU A 735 -32.34 27.88 34.61
CA GLU A 735 -31.05 28.57 34.44
C GLU A 735 -30.55 28.57 32.99
N GLY A 736 -31.28 27.95 32.05
CA GLY A 736 -30.91 27.84 30.64
C GLY A 736 -29.92 26.71 30.34
N LEU A 737 -29.79 25.73 31.24
CA LEU A 737 -28.89 24.59 31.05
C LEU A 737 -29.65 23.44 30.37
N VAL A 738 -29.15 22.99 29.22
CA VAL A 738 -29.73 21.90 28.44
C VAL A 738 -29.27 20.56 29.03
N ASN A 739 -30.19 19.80 29.64
CA ASN A 739 -29.92 18.46 30.13
C ASN A 739 -30.59 17.43 29.20
N THR A 740 -29.83 16.45 28.68
CA THR A 740 -30.39 15.30 27.95
C THR A 740 -31.04 14.34 28.95
N ILE A 741 -32.37 14.32 29.00
CA ILE A 741 -33.11 13.50 29.98
C ILE A 741 -33.71 12.28 29.27
N ALA A 742 -33.06 11.13 29.40
CA ALA A 742 -33.69 9.85 29.09
C ALA A 742 -34.53 9.34 30.29
N THR A 743 -35.60 10.04 30.68
CA THR A 743 -36.56 9.52 31.68
C THR A 743 -38.00 9.93 31.37
N SER A 744 -38.95 9.02 31.67
CA SER A 744 -40.36 9.05 31.26
C SER A 744 -41.29 9.93 32.13
N SER A 745 -40.79 10.95 32.83
CA SER A 745 -41.56 11.68 33.87
C SER A 745 -41.38 13.20 33.77
N PHE A 746 -42.47 13.93 33.55
CA PHE A 746 -42.53 15.41 33.43
C PHE A 746 -43.49 15.98 34.49
N TYR A 747 -43.53 17.30 34.73
CA TYR A 747 -44.32 17.94 35.79
C TYR A 747 -45.30 19.03 35.29
N GLN A 748 -46.39 19.27 36.01
CA GLN A 748 -47.36 20.31 35.62
C GLN A 748 -46.81 21.73 35.85
N ASP A 749 -47.32 22.72 35.11
CA ASP A 749 -47.01 24.17 35.22
C ASP A 749 -45.58 24.62 34.85
N GLU A 750 -44.73 23.72 34.35
CA GLU A 750 -43.44 24.08 33.73
C GLU A 750 -43.59 24.25 32.21
N ILE A 751 -42.71 25.09 31.62
CA ILE A 751 -42.62 25.26 30.16
C ILE A 751 -41.60 24.24 29.65
N TYR A 752 -42.03 23.30 28.79
CA TYR A 752 -41.17 22.29 28.22
C TYR A 752 -40.78 22.63 26.79
N ILE A 753 -39.49 22.81 26.55
CA ILE A 753 -38.95 22.80 25.20
C ILE A 753 -38.61 21.36 24.86
N ILE A 754 -39.34 20.74 23.94
CA ILE A 754 -39.06 19.36 23.50
C ILE A 754 -38.28 19.44 22.18
N SER A 755 -36.95 19.46 22.29
CA SER A 755 -36.11 19.40 21.10
C SER A 755 -36.06 17.97 20.56
N VAL A 756 -36.58 17.75 19.34
CA VAL A 756 -36.55 16.45 18.66
C VAL A 756 -35.40 16.44 17.66
N PHE A 757 -34.31 15.77 18.04
CA PHE A 757 -33.14 15.61 17.16
C PHE A 757 -33.41 14.54 16.11
N ILE A 758 -33.22 14.89 14.83
CA ILE A 758 -33.29 13.94 13.72
C ILE A 758 -31.98 14.04 12.94
N ILE A 759 -31.03 13.14 13.23
CA ILE A 759 -29.80 13.05 12.46
C ILE A 759 -30.11 12.28 11.18
N ASN A 760 -30.42 13.02 10.11
CA ASN A 760 -30.68 12.43 8.81
C ASN A 760 -29.36 12.18 8.06
N ARG A 761 -29.15 10.94 7.59
CA ARG A 761 -27.98 10.56 6.76
C ARG A 761 -28.32 10.42 5.27
N THR A 762 -29.56 10.68 4.82
CA THR A 762 -29.99 10.45 3.43
C THR A 762 -30.88 11.58 2.85
N ASP A 763 -31.00 11.65 1.51
CA ASP A 763 -31.64 12.76 0.78
C ASP A 763 -33.16 12.54 0.63
N ILE A 764 -33.95 13.13 1.53
CA ILE A 764 -35.43 13.06 1.48
C ILE A 764 -36.04 14.09 0.51
N GLY A 765 -37.20 13.76 -0.08
CA GLY A 765 -37.93 14.61 -1.02
C GLY A 765 -38.26 16.03 -0.51
N ARG A 766 -38.22 17.02 -1.41
CA ARG A 766 -38.35 18.46 -1.08
C ARG A 766 -39.80 18.97 -1.22
N LEU A 767 -40.33 19.64 -0.20
CA LEU A 767 -41.59 20.40 -0.24
C LEU A 767 -41.27 21.91 -0.23
N ALA A 768 -41.78 22.65 -1.22
CA ALA A 768 -41.53 24.10 -1.40
C ALA A 768 -40.03 24.49 -1.46
N GLY A 769 -39.16 23.59 -1.93
CA GLY A 769 -37.71 23.82 -2.07
C GLY A 769 -36.87 23.36 -0.86
N PHE A 770 -37.52 22.97 0.25
CA PHE A 770 -36.88 22.51 1.48
C PHE A 770 -37.17 21.03 1.73
N ARG A 771 -36.22 20.27 2.28
CA ARG A 771 -36.49 18.92 2.83
C ARG A 771 -37.40 19.06 4.06
N HIS A 772 -38.27 18.10 4.36
CA HIS A 772 -39.21 18.21 5.50
C HIS A 772 -39.54 16.88 6.18
N VAL A 773 -39.96 16.95 7.45
CA VAL A 773 -40.49 15.82 8.24
C VAL A 773 -41.78 16.26 8.95
N ASN A 774 -42.76 15.36 9.09
CA ASN A 774 -43.98 15.63 9.84
C ASN A 774 -43.87 15.05 11.25
N LEU A 775 -43.85 15.94 12.24
CA LEU A 775 -44.00 15.59 13.64
C LEU A 775 -45.47 15.68 14.02
N THR A 776 -46.11 14.54 14.25
CA THR A 776 -47.45 14.48 14.81
C THR A 776 -47.34 14.11 16.28
N TRP A 777 -48.12 14.76 17.14
CA TRP A 777 -48.26 14.34 18.53
C TRP A 777 -49.73 14.35 18.91
N THR A 778 -50.06 13.52 19.89
CA THR A 778 -51.40 13.37 20.41
C THR A 778 -51.39 13.53 21.91
N GLU A 779 -52.15 14.51 22.38
CA GLU A 779 -52.34 14.83 23.79
C GLU A 779 -53.60 14.12 24.27
N ILE A 780 -53.47 13.30 25.30
CA ILE A 780 -54.55 12.51 25.88
C ILE A 780 -54.70 12.93 27.34
N ASN A 781 -55.79 13.63 27.66
CA ASN A 781 -56.10 13.93 29.05
C ASN A 781 -56.62 12.65 29.71
N THR A 782 -55.85 12.03 30.61
CA THR A 782 -56.23 10.73 31.21
C THR A 782 -57.42 10.81 32.16
N LEU A 783 -57.79 12.02 32.62
CA LEU A 783 -58.91 12.23 33.52
C LEU A 783 -60.24 12.39 32.76
N THR A 784 -60.23 13.07 31.61
CA THR A 784 -61.42 13.27 30.77
C THR A 784 -61.50 12.29 29.59
N ASN A 785 -60.39 11.62 29.28
CA ASN A 785 -60.18 10.76 28.11
C ASN A 785 -60.38 11.49 26.76
N GLU A 786 -60.26 12.83 26.78
CA GLU A 786 -60.26 13.66 25.58
C GLU A 786 -58.89 13.60 24.91
N THR A 787 -58.90 13.64 23.58
CA THR A 787 -57.70 13.48 22.75
C THR A 787 -57.62 14.63 21.76
N GLU A 788 -56.48 15.31 21.72
CA GLU A 788 -56.19 16.37 20.77
C GLU A 788 -54.90 16.04 20.03
N SER A 789 -54.97 15.94 18.70
CA SER A 789 -53.80 15.66 17.86
C SER A 789 -53.39 16.93 17.12
N ALA A 790 -52.09 17.21 17.13
CA ALA A 790 -51.51 18.29 16.37
C ALA A 790 -50.37 17.75 15.50
N THR A 791 -50.07 18.47 14.41
CA THR A 791 -49.00 18.11 13.48
C THR A 791 -48.23 19.37 13.12
N ALA A 792 -46.91 19.31 13.27
CA ALA A 792 -45.99 20.33 12.80
C ALA A 792 -45.19 19.79 11.62
N ILE A 793 -45.05 20.63 10.59
CA ILE A 793 -44.14 20.39 9.47
C ILE A 793 -42.82 21.07 9.81
N MET A 794 -41.75 20.29 9.90
CA MET A 794 -40.40 20.80 10.17
C MET A 794 -39.63 20.89 8.86
N TYR A 795 -39.14 22.08 8.52
CA TYR A 795 -38.36 22.34 7.29
C TYR A 795 -36.86 22.34 7.57
N TYR A 796 -36.09 21.74 6.67
CA TYR A 796 -34.64 21.58 6.79
C TYR A 796 -33.88 22.87 6.45
N ASN A 797 -32.85 23.23 7.24
CA ASN A 797 -31.95 24.35 6.96
C ASN A 797 -30.57 23.84 6.51
N GLU A 798 -30.24 23.99 5.22
CA GLU A 798 -29.04 23.40 4.60
C GLU A 798 -27.68 24.01 5.04
N THR A 799 -27.66 25.08 5.85
CA THR A 799 -26.42 25.83 6.15
C THR A 799 -25.79 25.55 7.52
N ALA A 800 -26.34 24.66 8.35
CA ALA A 800 -25.77 24.31 9.67
C ALA A 800 -25.09 22.94 9.60
N ASN A 801 -23.82 22.84 10.02
CA ASN A 801 -23.01 21.61 9.93
C ASN A 801 -23.49 20.46 10.81
N ASP A 802 -24.40 20.73 11.76
CA ASP A 802 -25.08 19.71 12.56
C ASP A 802 -26.57 19.80 12.23
N ASN A 803 -27.13 18.76 11.59
CA ASN A 803 -28.52 18.69 11.11
C ASN A 803 -29.52 18.55 12.28
N ILE A 804 -29.58 19.56 13.14
CA ILE A 804 -30.32 19.56 14.39
C ILE A 804 -31.62 20.35 14.23
N TYR A 805 -32.72 19.76 14.69
CA TYR A 805 -34.04 20.41 14.75
C TYR A 805 -34.55 20.42 16.20
N SER A 806 -35.27 21.46 16.57
CA SER A 806 -35.93 21.59 17.87
C SER A 806 -37.32 22.19 17.66
N PHE A 807 -38.36 21.59 18.27
CA PHE A 807 -39.71 22.15 18.24
C PHE A 807 -40.17 22.43 19.67
N ALA A 808 -40.16 23.70 20.07
CA ALA A 808 -40.56 24.09 21.42
C ALA A 808 -42.08 24.05 21.58
N PHE A 809 -42.57 23.38 22.61
CA PHE A 809 -43.96 23.46 23.04
C PHE A 809 -44.10 24.64 24.00
N GLU A 810 -44.55 25.78 23.50
CA GLU A 810 -44.72 26.98 24.33
C GLU A 810 -46.00 26.95 25.19
N GLN A 811 -46.45 25.75 25.62
CA GLN A 811 -47.63 25.60 26.48
C GLN A 811 -47.33 24.74 27.71
N GLY A 812 -47.84 25.16 28.87
CA GLY A 812 -47.85 24.35 30.07
C GLY A 812 -48.97 23.30 30.02
N TYR A 813 -48.70 22.13 30.57
CA TYR A 813 -49.64 21.00 30.60
C TYR A 813 -50.18 20.75 32.01
N ASP A 814 -51.46 20.43 32.14
CA ASP A 814 -52.07 19.98 33.40
C ASP A 814 -51.59 18.55 33.77
N ALA A 815 -51.53 18.22 35.06
CA ALA A 815 -51.20 16.86 35.50
C ALA A 815 -52.23 15.82 35.03
N GLY A 816 -51.73 14.67 34.61
CA GLY A 816 -52.53 13.58 34.05
C GLY A 816 -52.69 13.64 32.53
N ILE A 817 -52.04 14.57 31.83
CA ILE A 817 -51.94 14.51 30.37
C ILE A 817 -50.86 13.48 29.96
N LEU A 818 -51.20 12.59 29.03
CA LEU A 818 -50.27 11.76 28.29
C LEU A 818 -50.00 12.41 26.93
N ILE A 819 -48.75 12.46 26.51
CA ILE A 819 -48.39 12.94 25.17
C ILE A 819 -47.70 11.80 24.42
N ASP A 820 -48.34 11.35 23.35
CA ASP A 820 -47.80 10.34 22.44
C ASP A 820 -47.23 11.03 21.19
N PHE A 821 -45.93 10.88 20.96
CA PHE A 821 -45.26 11.37 19.75
C PHE A 821 -45.26 10.32 18.66
N TYR A 822 -45.58 10.78 17.45
CA TYR A 822 -45.51 10.00 16.23
C TYR A 822 -44.72 10.80 15.17
N ILE A 823 -43.49 10.37 14.92
CA ILE A 823 -42.66 11.00 13.90
C ILE A 823 -42.88 10.26 12.59
N SER A 824 -43.39 10.96 11.59
CA SER A 824 -43.67 10.42 10.27
C SER A 824 -42.83 11.12 9.21
N VAL A 825 -42.14 10.32 8.39
CA VAL A 825 -41.47 10.83 7.20
C VAL A 825 -42.44 10.71 6.03
N VAL A 826 -42.81 11.86 5.46
CA VAL A 826 -43.71 11.94 4.32
C VAL A 826 -43.03 12.68 3.16
N ASP A 827 -43.34 12.33 1.92
CA ASP A 827 -42.90 13.13 0.77
C ASP A 827 -43.76 14.38 0.56
N SER A 828 -43.37 15.17 -0.44
CA SER A 828 -44.10 16.37 -0.86
C SER A 828 -45.54 16.12 -1.32
N ASN A 829 -45.95 14.86 -1.53
CA ASN A 829 -47.30 14.48 -1.90
C ASN A 829 -48.12 13.98 -0.70
N GLY A 830 -47.54 13.93 0.50
CA GLY A 830 -48.16 13.41 1.72
C GLY A 830 -48.16 11.88 1.82
N THR A 831 -47.35 11.20 1.00
CA THR A 831 -47.18 9.74 1.06
C THR A 831 -46.32 9.40 2.27
N LEU A 832 -46.81 8.54 3.16
CA LEU A 832 -46.09 8.09 4.35
C LEU A 832 -45.07 7.01 3.97
N TYR A 833 -43.79 7.25 4.27
CA TYR A 833 -42.72 6.28 4.03
C TYR A 833 -42.42 5.44 5.28
N ARG A 834 -42.34 6.09 6.45
CA ARG A 834 -42.00 5.40 7.70
C ARG A 834 -42.48 6.15 8.93
N SER A 835 -42.65 5.42 10.03
CA SER A 835 -42.78 5.96 11.38
C SER A 835 -41.71 5.46 12.34
N VAL A 836 -41.15 6.37 13.13
CA VAL A 836 -40.29 6.04 14.26
C VAL A 836 -41.18 5.91 15.50
N GLY A 837 -40.98 4.86 16.32
CA GLY A 837 -41.96 4.35 17.30
C GLY A 837 -42.53 5.38 18.30
N ASN A 838 -43.70 5.07 18.88
CA ASN A 838 -44.39 5.93 19.83
C ASN A 838 -43.54 6.18 21.08
N ILE A 839 -43.31 7.46 21.39
CA ILE A 839 -42.78 7.88 22.69
C ILE A 839 -43.96 8.43 23.49
N THR A 840 -44.25 7.82 24.64
CA THR A 840 -45.32 8.27 25.55
C THR A 840 -44.72 9.00 26.73
N MET A 841 -45.16 10.24 26.97
CA MET A 841 -44.76 11.05 28.12
C MET A 841 -45.93 11.26 29.07
N THR A 842 -45.71 11.16 30.39
CA THR A 842 -46.74 11.43 31.40
C THR A 842 -46.41 12.68 32.20
N ILE A 843 -47.34 13.64 32.25
CA ILE A 843 -47.23 14.85 33.07
C ILE A 843 -47.74 14.54 34.49
N ASN A 844 -46.86 14.61 35.48
CA ASN A 844 -47.12 14.33 36.89
C ASN A 844 -47.30 15.63 37.69
N VAL A 845 -47.94 15.55 38.86
CA VAL A 845 -47.91 16.67 39.81
C VAL A 845 -46.50 16.76 40.40
N PRO A 846 -45.86 17.95 40.48
CA PRO A 846 -44.58 18.12 41.15
C PRO A 846 -44.66 17.47 42.54
N PRO A 847 -43.64 16.70 42.97
CA PRO A 847 -43.61 16.18 44.32
C PRO A 847 -43.62 17.40 45.27
N GLY A 848 -44.78 17.67 45.88
CA GLY A 848 -44.94 18.85 46.73
C GLY A 848 -43.83 18.88 47.76
N GLU A 849 -43.17 20.04 47.91
CA GLU A 849 -42.03 20.23 48.79
C GLU A 849 -42.23 19.46 50.09
N THR A 850 -41.57 18.32 50.23
CA THR A 850 -41.56 17.60 51.50
C THR A 850 -40.69 18.44 52.42
N GLY A 851 -41.30 19.43 53.07
CA GLY A 851 -40.69 20.16 54.16
C GLY A 851 -40.18 19.12 55.16
N PHE A 852 -38.86 18.97 55.24
CA PHE A 852 -38.23 18.19 56.29
C PHE A 852 -38.59 18.86 57.61
N ASP A 853 -39.55 18.29 58.34
CA ASP A 853 -39.90 18.75 59.67
C ASP A 853 -38.64 18.70 60.55
N THR A 854 -38.39 19.77 61.30
CA THR A 854 -37.15 20.03 62.06
C THR A 854 -36.84 18.91 63.06
N ILE A 855 -37.84 18.10 63.41
CA ILE A 855 -37.74 16.91 64.26
C ILE A 855 -36.97 15.75 63.59
N THR A 856 -37.05 15.61 62.25
CA THR A 856 -36.32 14.58 61.48
C THR A 856 -34.85 14.95 61.28
N LEU A 857 -34.54 16.25 61.15
CA LEU A 857 -33.16 16.75 61.08
C LEU A 857 -32.45 16.66 62.45
N LEU A 858 -33.18 16.86 63.55
CA LEU A 858 -32.67 16.65 64.92
C LEU A 858 -32.41 15.16 65.22
N SER A 859 -33.21 14.23 64.69
CA SER A 859 -33.02 12.80 64.91
C SER A 859 -31.83 12.25 64.10
N ILE A 860 -31.62 12.68 62.85
CA ILE A 860 -30.44 12.34 62.05
C ILE A 860 -29.16 12.91 62.66
N GLY A 861 -29.20 14.16 63.15
CA GLY A 861 -28.07 14.78 63.87
C GLY A 861 -27.70 14.05 65.16
N ALA A 862 -28.69 13.61 65.95
CA ALA A 862 -28.46 12.83 67.17
C ALA A 862 -27.89 11.43 66.87
N THR A 863 -28.38 10.77 65.82
CA THR A 863 -27.85 9.45 65.40
C THR A 863 -26.42 9.54 64.87
N LEU A 864 -26.08 10.58 64.11
CA LEU A 864 -24.72 10.81 63.63
C LEU A 864 -23.73 11.14 64.76
N LEU A 865 -24.16 11.88 65.79
CA LEU A 865 -23.35 12.14 66.99
C LEU A 865 -23.11 10.85 67.82
N ILE A 866 -24.10 9.96 67.92
CA ILE A 866 -23.94 8.67 68.59
C ILE A 866 -23.00 7.75 67.81
N VAL A 867 -23.08 7.73 66.47
CA VAL A 867 -22.16 6.98 65.61
C VAL A 867 -20.74 7.53 65.71
N GLN A 868 -20.54 8.86 65.67
CA GLN A 868 -19.22 9.46 65.88
C GLN A 868 -18.66 9.17 67.28
N ALA A 869 -19.48 9.22 68.33
CA ALA A 869 -19.06 8.85 69.68
C ALA A 869 -18.66 7.37 69.77
N LEU A 870 -19.41 6.46 69.14
CA LEU A 870 -19.09 5.03 69.09
C LEU A 870 -17.80 4.76 68.30
N VAL A 871 -17.56 5.48 67.20
CA VAL A 871 -16.33 5.37 66.40
C VAL A 871 -15.12 5.92 67.18
N ILE A 872 -15.26 7.03 67.90
CA ILE A 872 -14.20 7.59 68.77
C ILE A 872 -13.91 6.65 69.94
N ILE A 873 -14.95 6.05 70.56
CA ILE A 873 -14.79 5.07 71.64
C ILE A 873 -14.09 3.80 71.10
N ARG A 874 -14.47 3.29 69.93
CA ARG A 874 -13.79 2.15 69.27
C ARG A 874 -12.33 2.48 68.93
N ARG A 875 -12.04 3.67 68.38
CA ARG A 875 -10.67 4.12 68.08
C ARG A 875 -9.83 4.30 69.36
N ARG A 876 -10.42 4.77 70.45
CA ARG A 876 -9.74 4.88 71.76
C ARG A 876 -9.54 3.54 72.46
N ARG A 877 -10.41 2.55 72.23
CA ARG A 877 -10.23 1.18 72.73
C ARG A 877 -9.12 0.46 71.97
N LYS A 878 -9.08 0.59 70.64
CA LYS A 878 -8.02 0.03 69.80
C LYS A 878 -6.62 0.60 70.13
N ARG A 879 -6.51 1.90 70.45
CA ARG A 879 -5.26 2.55 70.92
C ARG A 879 -4.87 2.26 72.39
N LYS A 880 -5.65 1.49 73.14
CA LYS A 880 -5.30 1.00 74.48
C LYS A 880 -5.04 -0.50 74.52
N GLU A 881 -5.33 -1.18 73.41
CA GLU A 881 -5.07 -2.61 73.20
C GLU A 881 -3.89 -2.84 72.22
N GLU A 882 -3.38 -1.76 71.62
CA GLU A 882 -2.03 -1.57 71.08
C GLU A 882 -1.22 -0.74 72.09
#